data_AF-A0A8D0BK48-F1
#
_entry.id   AF-A0A8D0BK48-F1
#
_cell.length_a   1.000
_cell.length_b   1.000
_cell.length_c   1.000
_cell.angle_alpha   90.00
_cell.angle_beta   90.00
_cell.angle_gamma   90.00
#
_symmetry.space_group_name_H-M   'P 1'
#
loop_
_entity.id
_entity.type
_entity.pdbx_description
1 polymer ?
#
loop_
_entity_poly.entity_id
_entity_poly.type
_entity_poly.pdbx_seq_one_letter_code
_entity_poly.pdbx_strand_id
1 'polypeptide(L)'
;MNHFKKRRLTASDCEALSSSPEGTFSLTQPLGQRPSSQDPNKGLYPTHWTRKHPRGGRVALQKSLTEYFRKKGRASEFTGNMAAGSKTEPEASLGSLTAQDDPFDTKDSISLCGVEENADAEAAPKRSRFSWDTSSTPVDCAQQKQDEKPLLLSSPEWPRNHVNIKQEVEDMEVEPVPDACYGLLGTRHWAVPQGCIDQLPDEVLREIFTFVPAVDLYRNVSLVCRRWQQIVADPQFIPWRKRYHQYLKAEENATLKVQEILQQYKLIPQKNECMLLFLRCVASLNKHHCREPVAILNCLKRHPLFPKAEICVARRLLNVESPEAEPFYVSAVMMAIVLFAGGVGDVQTMMACLRRPNSALSHRDITEVLYCAATLLYAMRENQVRISNRIHYNIFYSLYHLENLDINAAVIKPELSSRGHGCGLGGSSNPGIQPTSEQQQILNHAIAPGQVVKIVAFAGTGKTSTLAKYAEKWSNYRFLYLAFNKTIAEQGSQSFPKNVTCKTIHSLAFAEVGKNYKQKLNVGSLTSYWVSYVLQNREGESRYVRAKMVTQTLSAFLASPDESITLEHAPIWCKNTAGRIVAVEREEKEIVVDEARQIWTQMQRLGPTPEMAHKMTHDGYLKLWQLQKPSLSSCYDAIFVDEAQDCTPAIMDIILSQSCCVILVGDPHQQIYTFRGAVNAMSEVPHTHVFYLTQSFRFGSEIAYIGATILDVCKNVRKKTLVGSNSEGDVSGTEATGTVACLSRNNLTVFEDAVNFTSGENPAKIHLLGGLEAFGLKKIHDLWKLLHHELRSEVKDPFFKRWVEKGFAALKNYAMAAEDKQLEMKIAIVEKYRDRIPELVKKISRCHITSLDADYILGTIHKAKGMEFNTVRVAGDFASGMGTFLAQHAFETIPAVDTGKVPDDEWNLLYVAITRAKKCLIMPSFLSDLLAMAGEHFLRPELTSEVCKGTPVTCSVRGCSDAVSSESVLTMKKAPFIYSNGTKDPEGFVCRICTKQRLGPLAWLTMPRNFSEDQMLIPANLVQRFQNEQA
;
A
#
# COMPACT_ATOMS: atom_id res chain seq x y z
N MET A 1 -6.06 62.73 7.62
CA MET A 1 -6.72 61.53 7.04
C MET A 1 -6.64 61.64 5.53
N ASN A 2 -5.81 60.83 4.87
CA ASN A 2 -5.87 60.72 3.41
C ASN A 2 -6.86 59.61 3.05
N HIS A 3 -7.93 59.95 2.35
CA HIS A 3 -8.84 58.95 1.80
C HIS A 3 -8.09 58.14 0.72
N PHE A 4 -7.70 56.91 1.04
CA PHE A 4 -7.43 55.91 0.02
C PHE A 4 -8.72 55.68 -0.77
N LYS A 5 -8.83 56.32 -1.95
CA LYS A 5 -9.86 55.96 -2.92
C LYS A 5 -9.68 54.48 -3.24
N LYS A 6 -10.67 53.64 -2.91
CA LYS A 6 -10.73 52.27 -3.42
C LYS A 6 -10.77 52.36 -4.94
N ARG A 7 -9.64 52.07 -5.59
CA ARG A 7 -9.55 52.01 -7.06
C ARG A 7 -10.36 50.80 -7.51
N ARG A 8 -11.59 51.04 -7.99
CA ARG A 8 -12.36 50.01 -8.70
C ARG A 8 -11.66 49.81 -10.04
N LEU A 9 -11.03 48.65 -10.20
CA LEU A 9 -10.48 48.22 -11.49
C LEU A 9 -11.67 47.87 -12.39
N THR A 10 -11.69 48.42 -13.60
CA THR A 10 -12.59 47.98 -14.68
C THR A 10 -12.07 46.68 -15.29
N ALA A 11 -12.86 46.01 -16.14
CA ALA A 11 -12.39 44.84 -16.87
C ALA A 11 -11.12 45.15 -17.70
N SER A 12 -11.05 46.34 -18.30
CA SER A 12 -9.86 46.82 -19.04
C SER A 12 -8.67 47.11 -18.12
N ASP A 13 -8.87 47.65 -16.91
CA ASP A 13 -7.78 47.79 -15.92
C ASP A 13 -7.25 46.42 -15.48
N CYS A 14 -8.13 45.43 -15.27
CA CYS A 14 -7.75 44.06 -14.93
C CYS A 14 -6.99 43.37 -16.08
N GLU A 15 -7.44 43.55 -17.32
CA GLU A 15 -6.78 43.02 -18.52
C GLU A 15 -5.39 43.66 -18.70
N ALA A 16 -5.29 44.98 -18.54
CA ALA A 16 -4.02 45.72 -18.55
C ALA A 16 -3.07 45.28 -17.42
N LEU A 17 -3.57 45.05 -16.21
CA LEU A 17 -2.77 44.49 -15.09
C LEU A 17 -2.34 43.04 -15.37
N SER A 18 -3.21 42.20 -15.93
CA SER A 18 -2.86 40.83 -16.34
C SER A 18 -1.87 40.77 -17.51
N SER A 19 -1.63 41.92 -18.16
CA SER A 19 -0.64 42.12 -19.22
C SER A 19 0.61 42.87 -18.73
N SER A 20 0.62 43.38 -17.49
CA SER A 20 1.77 44.07 -16.90
C SER A 20 2.68 43.06 -16.20
N PRO A 21 4.01 43.28 -16.14
CA PRO A 21 4.91 42.39 -15.40
C PRO A 21 4.52 42.24 -13.93
N GLU A 22 4.11 43.33 -13.28
CA GLU A 22 3.75 43.36 -11.86
C GLU A 22 2.45 42.61 -11.56
N GLY A 23 1.41 42.81 -12.39
CA GLY A 23 0.14 42.09 -12.24
C GLY A 23 0.26 40.62 -12.63
N THR A 24 1.01 40.31 -13.70
CA THR A 24 1.34 38.93 -14.07
C THR A 24 2.08 38.22 -12.95
N PHE A 25 3.09 38.85 -12.34
CA PHE A 25 3.86 38.30 -11.22
C PHE A 25 2.99 38.09 -9.96
N SER A 26 2.10 39.03 -9.63
CA SER A 26 1.15 38.86 -8.51
C SER A 26 0.13 37.74 -8.77
N LEU A 27 -0.20 37.43 -10.03
CA LEU A 27 -1.12 36.34 -10.41
C LEU A 27 -0.42 34.98 -10.48
N THR A 28 0.80 34.90 -11.04
CA THR A 28 1.55 33.64 -11.10
C THR A 28 2.14 33.26 -9.74
N GLN A 29 2.53 34.24 -8.91
CA GLN A 29 3.24 34.03 -7.64
C GLN A 29 2.77 34.97 -6.50
N PRO A 30 1.50 34.83 -6.04
CA PRO A 30 0.89 35.73 -5.05
C PRO A 30 1.56 35.75 -3.66
N LEU A 31 2.51 34.85 -3.39
CA LEU A 31 3.22 34.73 -2.10
C LEU A 31 4.69 35.19 -2.15
N GLY A 32 5.20 35.59 -3.32
CA GLY A 32 6.62 35.92 -3.52
C GLY A 32 7.01 37.38 -3.25
N GLN A 33 6.05 38.29 -3.09
CA GLN A 33 6.31 39.74 -3.04
C GLN A 33 6.70 40.21 -1.62
N ARG A 34 7.92 40.76 -1.48
CA ARG A 34 8.25 41.67 -0.37
C ARG A 34 7.77 43.08 -0.74
N PRO A 35 6.88 43.74 0.04
CA PRO A 35 6.38 45.06 -0.31
C PRO A 35 7.50 46.10 -0.35
N SER A 36 7.68 46.77 -1.49
CA SER A 36 8.62 47.89 -1.64
C SER A 36 7.91 49.25 -1.47
N SER A 37 8.68 50.32 -1.28
CA SER A 37 8.13 51.69 -1.25
C SER A 37 7.68 52.19 -2.63
N GLN A 38 8.17 51.57 -3.71
CA GLN A 38 7.89 51.90 -5.12
C GLN A 38 6.82 50.99 -5.75
N ASP A 39 6.27 50.06 -4.97
CA ASP A 39 5.30 49.07 -5.44
C ASP A 39 3.99 49.72 -5.94
N PRO A 40 3.64 49.61 -7.24
CA PRO A 40 2.43 50.22 -7.79
C PRO A 40 1.14 49.53 -7.30
N ASN A 41 1.25 48.29 -6.80
CA ASN A 41 0.15 47.49 -6.26
C ASN A 41 -0.02 47.70 -4.74
N LYS A 42 0.75 48.58 -4.11
CA LYS A 42 0.72 48.87 -2.65
C LYS A 42 -0.67 49.17 -2.08
N GLY A 43 -1.59 49.70 -2.90
CA GLY A 43 -2.99 49.96 -2.52
C GLY A 43 -3.98 48.81 -2.76
N LEU A 44 -3.53 47.70 -3.32
CA LEU A 44 -4.34 46.51 -3.65
C LEU A 44 -4.13 45.35 -2.64
N TYR A 45 -3.00 45.34 -1.91
CA TYR A 45 -2.78 44.34 -0.86
C TYR A 45 -3.77 44.46 0.31
N PRO A 46 -4.06 43.36 1.03
CA PRO A 46 -4.87 43.39 2.25
C PRO A 46 -4.25 44.29 3.32
N THR A 47 -4.77 45.50 3.46
CA THR A 47 -4.42 46.36 4.59
C THR A 47 -5.10 45.83 5.85
N HIS A 48 -4.31 45.45 6.86
CA HIS A 48 -4.83 45.16 8.21
C HIS A 48 -5.35 46.45 8.87
N TRP A 49 -6.52 46.90 8.45
CA TRP A 49 -7.24 48.01 9.08
C TRP A 49 -8.09 47.47 10.23
N THR A 50 -7.62 47.69 11.46
CA THR A 50 -8.42 47.63 12.68
C THR A 50 -9.49 48.73 12.64
N ARG A 51 -10.62 48.42 12.02
CA ARG A 51 -11.76 49.33 11.86
C ARG A 51 -12.35 49.61 13.24
N LYS A 52 -12.00 50.75 13.85
CA LYS A 52 -12.74 51.29 15.00
C LYS A 52 -14.18 51.55 14.57
N HIS A 53 -15.10 50.71 15.05
CA HIS A 53 -16.53 50.93 14.86
C HIS A 53 -17.00 52.18 15.63
N PRO A 54 -17.91 53.00 15.07
CA PRO A 54 -18.61 54.03 15.85
C PRO A 54 -19.46 53.38 16.95
N ARG A 55 -19.56 54.02 18.12
CA ARG A 55 -20.42 53.54 19.22
C ARG A 55 -21.89 53.75 18.88
N GLY A 56 -22.69 52.68 18.89
CA GLY A 56 -24.16 52.77 18.88
C GLY A 56 -24.87 51.47 18.46
N GLY A 57 -25.74 50.94 19.33
CA GLY A 57 -26.62 49.79 19.03
C GLY A 57 -26.14 48.45 19.61
N ARG A 58 -27.03 47.74 20.31
CA ARG A 58 -26.73 46.46 21.00
C ARG A 58 -26.76 45.26 20.04
N VAL A 59 -25.63 44.57 19.89
CA VAL A 59 -25.55 43.15 19.48
C VAL A 59 -24.45 42.49 20.32
N ALA A 60 -24.58 41.19 20.62
CA ALA A 60 -23.74 40.48 21.59
C ALA A 60 -22.25 40.40 21.20
N LEU A 61 -21.37 40.41 22.23
CA LEU A 61 -19.92 40.27 22.08
C LEU A 61 -19.55 38.86 21.62
N GLN A 62 -19.03 38.70 20.40
CA GLN A 62 -18.37 37.46 19.97
C GLN A 62 -16.88 37.52 20.35
N LYS A 63 -16.43 36.53 21.13
CA LYS A 63 -15.04 36.45 21.61
C LYS A 63 -14.11 35.87 20.53
N SER A 64 -12.83 36.25 20.57
CA SER A 64 -11.81 35.74 19.66
C SER A 64 -11.59 34.22 19.82
N LEU A 65 -11.34 33.55 18.69
CA LEU A 65 -11.30 32.09 18.55
C LEU A 65 -10.22 31.36 19.40
N THR A 66 -9.33 32.11 20.05
CA THR A 66 -8.29 31.61 20.97
C THR A 66 -8.77 31.37 22.41
N GLU A 67 -9.94 31.86 22.84
CA GLU A 67 -10.43 31.63 24.21
C GLU A 67 -11.16 30.28 24.42
N TYR A 68 -11.46 29.52 23.37
CA TYR A 68 -12.22 28.26 23.51
C TYR A 68 -11.42 27.12 24.15
N PHE A 69 -10.08 27.20 24.14
CA PHE A 69 -9.18 26.24 24.79
C PHE A 69 -8.64 26.75 26.14
N ARG A 70 -9.55 27.02 27.09
CA ARG A 70 -9.16 27.24 28.49
C ARG A 70 -10.19 26.70 29.49
N LYS A 71 -10.13 25.40 29.78
CA LYS A 71 -10.79 24.85 30.97
C LYS A 71 -10.12 25.43 32.23
N LYS A 72 -10.94 25.96 33.14
CA LYS A 72 -10.52 26.60 34.39
C LYS A 72 -9.80 25.60 35.31
N GLY A 73 -8.51 25.84 35.58
CA GLY A 73 -7.92 25.53 36.87
C GLY A 73 -8.29 26.62 37.87
N ARG A 74 -8.74 26.26 39.07
CA ARG A 74 -9.12 27.23 40.13
C ARG A 74 -7.85 27.83 40.73
N ALA A 75 -7.88 29.11 41.09
CA ALA A 75 -6.73 29.79 41.66
C ALA A 75 -6.36 29.27 43.05
N SER A 76 -5.06 29.21 43.34
CA SER A 76 -4.50 29.31 44.68
C SER A 76 -3.24 30.17 44.58
N GLU A 77 -3.23 31.29 45.27
CA GLU A 77 -2.04 32.12 45.43
C GLU A 77 -1.07 31.41 46.39
N PHE A 78 0.23 31.45 46.08
CA PHE A 78 1.31 31.94 46.95
C PHE A 78 2.67 31.42 46.43
N THR A 79 3.55 32.36 46.10
CA THR A 79 4.99 32.11 45.89
C THR A 79 5.77 32.78 47.01
N GLY A 80 6.77 32.11 47.56
CA GLY A 80 7.90 32.79 48.21
C GLY A 80 8.41 32.16 49.50
N ASN A 81 9.49 31.37 49.36
CA ASN A 81 10.68 31.22 50.22
C ASN A 81 11.08 29.73 50.29
N MET A 82 12.16 29.29 49.64
CA MET A 82 13.61 29.56 49.83
C MET A 82 14.30 28.48 50.67
N ALA A 83 15.41 28.00 50.11
CA ALA A 83 16.63 27.50 50.76
C ALA A 83 16.63 26.14 51.48
N ALA A 84 17.46 25.24 50.94
CA ALA A 84 18.57 24.50 51.58
C ALA A 84 18.34 23.70 52.89
N GLY A 85 18.95 22.50 52.93
CA GLY A 85 19.22 21.80 54.20
C GLY A 85 19.44 20.30 54.01
N SER A 86 20.63 19.81 54.31
CA SER A 86 20.96 18.38 54.34
C SER A 86 20.99 17.83 55.78
N LYS A 87 20.84 16.49 55.88
CA LYS A 87 21.34 15.56 56.93
C LYS A 87 20.32 14.88 57.89
N THR A 88 20.47 13.55 57.95
CA THR A 88 20.39 12.61 59.10
C THR A 88 19.08 12.44 59.92
N GLU A 89 18.49 11.23 59.77
CA GLU A 89 18.20 10.18 60.80
C GLU A 89 18.31 10.51 62.31
N PRO A 90 17.58 9.82 63.24
CA PRO A 90 17.28 8.36 63.17
C PRO A 90 15.94 7.77 63.72
N GLU A 91 15.73 6.49 63.35
CA GLU A 91 15.15 5.32 64.07
C GLU A 91 13.69 5.16 64.59
N ALA A 92 13.20 3.93 64.33
CA ALA A 92 12.31 3.04 65.13
C ALA A 92 10.78 3.24 65.17
N SER A 93 9.92 2.19 65.09
CA SER A 93 10.12 0.76 64.73
C SER A 93 8.77 0.01 64.48
N LEU A 94 8.86 -1.24 64.00
CA LEU A 94 7.81 -2.28 63.80
C LEU A 94 6.77 -2.08 62.66
N GLY A 95 6.64 -2.99 61.68
CA GLY A 95 7.49 -4.14 61.34
C GLY A 95 6.87 -5.10 60.29
N SER A 96 7.73 -5.77 59.51
CA SER A 96 7.49 -7.02 58.71
C SER A 96 6.31 -7.09 57.71
N LEU A 97 6.46 -7.59 56.46
CA LEU A 97 7.56 -8.30 55.78
C LEU A 97 7.50 -8.05 54.26
N THR A 98 8.60 -8.35 53.59
CA THR A 98 8.88 -8.16 52.16
C THR A 98 8.02 -8.98 51.19
N ALA A 99 7.73 -8.41 50.02
CA ALA A 99 7.49 -9.16 48.77
C ALA A 99 8.37 -8.58 47.66
N GLN A 100 9.49 -9.24 47.38
CA GLN A 100 10.18 -9.13 46.09
C GLN A 100 9.62 -10.19 45.14
N ASP A 101 9.69 -9.86 43.85
CA ASP A 101 9.67 -10.70 42.64
C ASP A 101 9.67 -12.23 42.85
N ASP A 102 8.72 -12.95 42.20
CA ASP A 102 9.03 -13.85 41.05
C ASP A 102 7.71 -14.36 40.37
N PRO A 103 7.67 -15.32 39.38
CA PRO A 103 6.73 -15.24 38.25
C PRO A 103 5.82 -16.49 38.07
N PHE A 104 5.37 -16.74 36.83
CA PHE A 104 4.56 -17.88 36.32
C PHE A 104 3.05 -17.84 36.68
N ASP A 105 2.13 -17.87 35.71
CA ASP A 105 1.76 -18.97 34.79
C ASP A 105 0.91 -20.09 35.45
N THR A 106 -0.23 -20.41 34.85
CA THR A 106 -1.13 -21.56 35.11
C THR A 106 -1.54 -21.91 36.57
N LYS A 107 -2.81 -21.63 36.95
CA LYS A 107 -3.87 -22.64 37.24
C LYS A 107 -5.20 -22.02 37.74
N ASP A 108 -6.26 -22.82 37.70
CA ASP A 108 -7.66 -22.48 38.03
C ASP A 108 -8.08 -22.81 39.48
N SER A 109 -9.26 -22.28 39.86
CA SER A 109 -10.31 -22.80 40.79
C SER A 109 -10.62 -21.91 42.02
N ILE A 110 -11.83 -21.81 42.60
CA ILE A 110 -13.25 -22.21 42.28
C ILE A 110 -14.19 -21.42 43.25
N SER A 111 -15.51 -21.30 42.97
CA SER A 111 -16.69 -21.27 43.92
C SER A 111 -17.84 -20.37 43.38
N LEU A 112 -18.94 -20.89 42.81
CA LEU A 112 -20.28 -21.24 43.41
C LEU A 112 -21.15 -20.01 43.79
N CYS A 113 -22.46 -19.87 43.49
CA CYS A 113 -23.58 -20.70 42.94
C CYS A 113 -24.46 -19.84 41.97
N GLY A 114 -25.63 -20.20 41.38
CA GLY A 114 -26.48 -21.41 41.34
C GLY A 114 -27.89 -21.11 40.72
N VAL A 115 -28.87 -22.03 40.88
CA VAL A 115 -30.35 -21.94 40.61
C VAL A 115 -30.86 -21.87 39.14
N GLU A 116 -31.07 -23.06 38.57
CA GLU A 116 -32.35 -23.69 38.11
C GLU A 116 -33.44 -23.00 37.23
N GLU A 117 -33.82 -23.73 36.15
CA GLU A 117 -35.14 -23.97 35.49
C GLU A 117 -36.01 -22.80 34.94
N ASN A 118 -36.59 -22.82 33.72
CA ASN A 118 -37.56 -23.82 33.19
C ASN A 118 -37.92 -23.67 31.67
N ALA A 119 -38.39 -24.78 31.07
CA ALA A 119 -39.40 -24.98 30.00
C ALA A 119 -39.38 -24.30 28.59
N ASP A 120 -39.24 -25.14 27.56
CA ASP A 120 -40.08 -25.38 26.35
C ASP A 120 -40.63 -24.25 25.44
N ALA A 121 -40.32 -24.36 24.13
CA ALA A 121 -41.30 -24.50 23.03
C ALA A 121 -40.64 -24.78 21.66
N GLU A 122 -41.21 -25.69 20.86
CA GLU A 122 -40.74 -26.04 19.51
C GLU A 122 -41.33 -25.13 18.41
N ALA A 123 -40.53 -24.81 17.37
CA ALA A 123 -41.01 -24.65 15.98
C ALA A 123 -39.84 -24.67 14.97
N ALA A 124 -39.95 -25.49 13.94
CA ALA A 124 -38.95 -25.66 12.88
C ALA A 124 -39.50 -25.18 11.49
N PRO A 125 -38.77 -25.30 10.35
CA PRO A 125 -38.25 -24.09 9.71
C PRO A 125 -38.69 -23.92 8.24
N LYS A 126 -38.36 -22.77 7.63
CA LYS A 126 -38.35 -22.60 6.16
C LYS A 126 -37.06 -21.96 5.67
N ARG A 127 -36.24 -22.75 4.96
CA ARG A 127 -35.14 -22.29 4.11
C ARG A 127 -35.62 -22.21 2.66
N SER A 128 -35.11 -21.24 1.91
CA SER A 128 -35.14 -21.26 0.44
C SER A 128 -33.71 -21.10 -0.08
N ARG A 129 -33.17 -22.14 -0.73
CA ARG A 129 -31.96 -22.03 -1.56
C ARG A 129 -32.33 -21.45 -2.92
N PHE A 130 -31.42 -20.68 -3.51
CA PHE A 130 -31.30 -20.54 -4.96
C PHE A 130 -29.82 -20.61 -5.31
N SER A 131 -29.40 -21.66 -6.01
CA SER A 131 -28.11 -21.73 -6.67
C SER A 131 -28.22 -21.19 -8.09
N TRP A 132 -27.11 -20.71 -8.62
CA TRP A 132 -26.94 -20.42 -10.04
C TRP A 132 -26.05 -21.50 -10.63
N ASP A 133 -26.49 -22.13 -11.71
CA ASP A 133 -25.62 -22.93 -12.59
C ASP A 133 -25.50 -22.23 -13.94
N THR A 134 -24.25 -22.03 -14.37
CA THR A 134 -23.89 -21.55 -15.70
C THR A 134 -23.10 -22.63 -16.42
N SER A 135 -23.54 -23.02 -17.61
CA SER A 135 -22.76 -23.83 -18.54
C SER A 135 -22.79 -23.21 -19.95
N SER A 136 -21.75 -23.49 -20.73
CA SER A 136 -21.20 -22.55 -21.70
C SER A 136 -21.08 -23.07 -23.13
N THR A 137 -21.53 -22.26 -24.11
CA THR A 137 -20.96 -22.10 -25.48
C THR A 137 -20.94 -23.33 -26.44
N PRO A 138 -20.60 -23.20 -27.74
CA PRO A 138 -20.67 -22.06 -28.69
C PRO A 138 -21.37 -22.43 -30.04
N VAL A 139 -21.26 -21.55 -31.07
CA VAL A 139 -21.10 -21.82 -32.54
C VAL A 139 -22.11 -21.15 -33.52
N ASP A 140 -21.53 -20.29 -34.38
CA ASP A 140 -21.79 -19.87 -35.77
C ASP A 140 -23.03 -19.11 -36.32
N CYS A 141 -22.70 -18.33 -37.36
CA CYS A 141 -23.48 -17.36 -38.14
C CYS A 141 -24.40 -17.97 -39.21
N ALA A 142 -25.54 -17.31 -39.51
CA ALA A 142 -25.69 -16.46 -40.72
C ALA A 142 -27.16 -16.09 -41.05
N GLN A 143 -27.35 -14.81 -41.42
CA GLN A 143 -28.35 -14.22 -42.35
C GLN A 143 -29.65 -14.98 -42.70
N GLN A 144 -30.81 -14.36 -42.43
CA GLN A 144 -31.70 -13.81 -43.49
C GLN A 144 -32.81 -12.88 -42.93
N LYS A 145 -33.37 -12.04 -43.80
CA LYS A 145 -34.48 -11.10 -43.51
C LYS A 145 -35.82 -11.72 -43.90
N GLN A 146 -36.90 -11.39 -43.18
CA GLN A 146 -38.09 -10.79 -43.80
C GLN A 146 -39.01 -10.12 -42.77
N ASP A 147 -39.83 -9.19 -43.25
CA ASP A 147 -40.65 -8.25 -42.46
C ASP A 147 -41.94 -8.85 -41.91
N GLU A 148 -42.42 -8.34 -40.76
CA GLU A 148 -43.85 -8.05 -40.59
C GLU A 148 -44.10 -6.96 -39.53
N LYS A 149 -45.02 -6.03 -39.81
CA LYS A 149 -45.51 -5.00 -38.89
C LYS A 149 -46.73 -5.53 -38.11
N PRO A 150 -47.02 -4.95 -36.93
CA PRO A 150 -48.33 -4.31 -36.82
C PRO A 150 -48.30 -2.89 -36.23
N LEU A 151 -49.44 -2.19 -36.36
CA LEU A 151 -49.65 -0.80 -35.95
C LEU A 151 -50.19 -0.66 -34.53
N LEU A 152 -49.72 0.40 -33.86
CA LEU A 152 -50.42 1.30 -32.91
C LEU A 152 -51.56 0.73 -32.04
N LEU A 153 -51.32 0.74 -30.72
CA LEU A 153 -52.34 0.99 -29.70
C LEU A 153 -51.73 1.85 -28.58
N SER A 154 -52.04 3.14 -28.59
CA SER A 154 -51.69 4.09 -27.54
C SER A 154 -52.65 3.96 -26.36
N SER A 155 -52.12 3.88 -25.13
CA SER A 155 -52.89 3.80 -23.88
C SER A 155 -52.32 4.76 -22.82
N PRO A 156 -53.14 5.17 -21.83
CA PRO A 156 -53.12 6.57 -21.39
C PRO A 156 -52.66 6.80 -19.94
N GLU A 157 -52.79 8.06 -19.53
CA GLU A 157 -52.20 8.73 -18.38
C GLU A 157 -53.19 8.85 -17.18
N TRP A 158 -52.72 9.37 -16.03
CA TRP A 158 -53.45 9.92 -14.83
C TRP A 158 -53.52 9.05 -13.55
N PRO A 159 -53.66 9.63 -12.34
CA PRO A 159 -53.46 11.04 -11.92
C PRO A 159 -52.58 11.24 -10.66
N ARG A 160 -52.22 12.51 -10.37
CA ARG A 160 -51.77 12.97 -9.03
C ARG A 160 -52.98 13.48 -8.23
N ASN A 161 -53.00 13.30 -6.89
CA ASN A 161 -53.36 14.36 -5.94
C ASN A 161 -53.08 14.01 -4.47
N HIS A 162 -52.97 15.05 -3.62
CA HIS A 162 -52.45 15.01 -2.25
C HIS A 162 -53.46 14.60 -1.17
N VAL A 163 -52.97 13.94 -0.10
CA VAL A 163 -53.41 14.14 1.30
C VAL A 163 -52.16 14.21 2.20
N ASN A 164 -52.24 14.96 3.30
CA ASN A 164 -51.12 15.45 4.10
C ASN A 164 -51.38 15.21 5.60
N ILE A 165 -50.51 14.48 6.32
CA ILE A 165 -50.53 14.34 7.79
C ILE A 165 -49.08 14.43 8.33
N LYS A 166 -48.93 15.06 9.51
CA LYS A 166 -47.67 15.52 10.13
C LYS A 166 -47.23 14.62 11.31
N GLN A 167 -46.07 14.99 11.89
CA GLN A 167 -45.50 14.58 13.20
C GLN A 167 -44.85 13.18 13.22
N GLU A 168 -43.76 12.92 13.94
CA GLU A 168 -42.77 13.78 14.62
C GLU A 168 -41.53 12.90 14.92
N VAL A 169 -40.31 13.40 14.67
CA VAL A 169 -39.10 12.91 15.35
C VAL A 169 -38.21 14.12 15.60
N GLU A 170 -38.00 14.47 16.87
CA GLU A 170 -37.11 15.55 17.29
C GLU A 170 -35.65 15.07 17.26
N ASP A 171 -34.97 15.27 16.14
CA ASP A 171 -33.50 15.24 16.14
C ASP A 171 -32.99 16.58 16.70
N MET A 172 -32.23 16.52 17.80
CA MET A 172 -31.39 17.65 18.24
C MET A 172 -30.24 17.86 17.26
N GLU A 173 -30.53 18.52 16.14
CA GLU A 173 -29.52 18.91 15.16
C GLU A 173 -28.54 19.92 15.77
N VAL A 174 -27.31 19.47 16.04
CA VAL A 174 -26.19 20.39 16.32
C VAL A 174 -25.78 21.03 14.99
N GLU A 175 -26.13 22.31 14.82
CA GLU A 175 -25.75 23.09 13.64
C GLU A 175 -24.22 23.03 13.40
N PRO A 176 -23.75 22.66 12.19
CA PRO A 176 -22.40 22.96 11.79
C PRO A 176 -22.30 24.47 11.57
N VAL A 177 -21.78 25.20 12.57
CA VAL A 177 -21.61 26.65 12.50
C VAL A 177 -20.86 27.02 11.20
N PRO A 178 -21.47 27.82 10.30
CA PRO A 178 -20.81 28.21 9.07
C PRO A 178 -19.52 28.98 9.34
N ASP A 179 -18.49 28.75 8.52
CA ASP A 179 -17.37 29.70 8.45
C ASP A 179 -17.90 30.99 7.81
N ALA A 180 -18.25 31.96 8.68
CA ALA A 180 -18.85 33.24 8.30
C ALA A 180 -17.95 34.10 7.39
N CYS A 181 -16.66 33.76 7.22
CA CYS A 181 -15.78 34.44 6.29
C CYS A 181 -15.84 33.81 4.89
N TYR A 182 -15.83 32.48 4.79
CA TYR A 182 -15.60 31.77 3.52
C TYR A 182 -16.79 30.98 2.97
N GLY A 183 -17.83 30.67 3.77
CA GLY A 183 -19.04 30.00 3.29
C GLY A 183 -18.85 28.57 2.77
N LEU A 184 -17.76 27.89 3.15
CA LEU A 184 -17.30 26.62 2.56
C LEU A 184 -18.06 25.35 3.01
N LEU A 185 -19.17 25.48 3.74
CA LEU A 185 -20.01 24.37 4.18
C LEU A 185 -21.44 24.57 3.66
N GLY A 186 -21.91 23.63 2.83
CA GLY A 186 -23.16 23.76 2.09
C GLY A 186 -24.42 23.67 2.96
N THR A 187 -25.45 24.44 2.57
CA THR A 187 -26.79 24.35 3.18
C THR A 187 -27.63 23.27 2.49
N ARG A 188 -28.51 22.57 3.23
CA ARG A 188 -29.36 21.48 2.68
C ARG A 188 -30.44 21.94 1.67
N HIS A 189 -30.53 23.23 1.34
CA HIS A 189 -31.70 23.81 0.67
C HIS A 189 -31.37 24.67 -0.57
N TRP A 190 -30.24 24.43 -1.25
CA TRP A 190 -29.78 25.25 -2.39
C TRP A 190 -29.69 26.76 -2.06
N ALA A 191 -29.69 27.11 -0.77
CA ALA A 191 -29.67 28.48 -0.31
C ALA A 191 -28.24 29.00 -0.43
N VAL A 192 -28.10 30.16 -1.07
CA VAL A 192 -26.81 30.78 -1.40
C VAL A 192 -25.92 30.80 -0.15
N PRO A 193 -24.68 30.26 -0.21
CA PRO A 193 -23.79 30.26 0.94
C PRO A 193 -23.58 31.68 1.49
N GLN A 194 -23.69 31.84 2.80
CA GLN A 194 -23.37 33.12 3.44
C GLN A 194 -21.85 33.18 3.70
N GLY A 195 -21.10 33.63 2.70
CA GLY A 195 -19.66 33.85 2.78
C GLY A 195 -19.16 34.83 1.71
N CYS A 196 -17.93 35.31 1.85
CA CYS A 196 -17.33 36.25 0.90
C CYS A 196 -16.87 35.58 -0.41
N ILE A 197 -16.81 34.24 -0.46
CA ILE A 197 -16.34 33.51 -1.65
C ILE A 197 -17.24 33.73 -2.87
N ASP A 198 -18.55 33.86 -2.68
CA ASP A 198 -19.51 34.15 -3.77
C ASP A 198 -19.38 35.57 -4.31
N GLN A 199 -18.65 36.47 -3.62
CA GLN A 199 -18.33 37.81 -4.10
C GLN A 199 -17.06 37.86 -4.96
N LEU A 200 -16.28 36.76 -5.02
CA LEU A 200 -15.11 36.69 -5.90
C LEU A 200 -15.53 36.59 -7.37
N PRO A 201 -14.81 37.21 -8.32
CA PRO A 201 -15.00 37.00 -9.76
C PRO A 201 -14.75 35.55 -10.21
N ASP A 202 -15.32 35.16 -11.36
CA ASP A 202 -15.16 33.80 -11.92
C ASP A 202 -13.69 33.47 -12.22
N GLU A 203 -12.90 34.47 -12.59
CA GLU A 203 -11.46 34.36 -12.86
C GLU A 203 -10.69 33.94 -11.60
N VAL A 204 -11.05 34.51 -10.45
CA VAL A 204 -10.43 34.18 -9.15
C VAL A 204 -10.90 32.81 -8.67
N LEU A 205 -12.19 32.48 -8.84
CA LEU A 205 -12.72 31.15 -8.52
C LEU A 205 -12.08 30.06 -9.39
N ARG A 206 -11.85 30.30 -10.68
CA ARG A 206 -11.11 29.42 -11.58
C ARG A 206 -9.72 29.13 -11.01
N GLU A 207 -8.93 30.16 -10.68
CA GLU A 207 -7.58 29.96 -10.15
C GLU A 207 -7.58 29.23 -8.79
N ILE A 208 -8.50 29.55 -7.87
CA ILE A 208 -8.67 28.78 -6.61
C ILE A 208 -8.97 27.31 -6.90
N PHE A 209 -9.89 27.03 -7.83
CA PHE A 209 -10.26 25.67 -8.20
C PHE A 209 -9.13 24.90 -8.91
N THR A 210 -8.09 25.56 -9.44
CA THR A 210 -6.90 24.84 -9.97
C THR A 210 -6.09 24.14 -8.88
N PHE A 211 -6.24 24.52 -7.61
CA PHE A 211 -5.59 23.84 -6.48
C PHE A 211 -6.40 22.66 -5.93
N VAL A 212 -7.62 22.42 -6.43
CA VAL A 212 -8.50 21.34 -5.98
C VAL A 212 -8.30 20.09 -6.87
N PRO A 213 -8.18 18.87 -6.29
CA PRO A 213 -8.11 17.64 -7.06
C PRO A 213 -9.34 17.45 -7.96
N ALA A 214 -9.14 16.85 -9.14
CA ALA A 214 -10.23 16.62 -10.11
C ALA A 214 -11.43 15.86 -9.50
N VAL A 215 -11.15 14.90 -8.62
CA VAL A 215 -12.19 14.11 -7.93
C VAL A 215 -13.09 15.00 -7.07
N ASP A 216 -12.53 15.91 -6.29
CA ASP A 216 -13.26 16.80 -5.40
C ASP A 216 -13.94 17.94 -6.16
N LEU A 217 -13.37 18.39 -7.29
CA LEU A 217 -14.05 19.30 -8.22
C LEU A 217 -15.38 18.71 -8.71
N TYR A 218 -15.35 17.45 -9.16
CA TYR A 218 -16.56 16.77 -9.65
C TYR A 218 -17.53 16.36 -8.54
N ARG A 219 -17.04 15.85 -7.40
CA ARG A 219 -17.89 15.30 -6.33
C ARG A 219 -18.42 16.34 -5.34
N ASN A 220 -17.66 17.40 -5.07
CA ASN A 220 -17.99 18.35 -4.02
C ASN A 220 -18.26 19.75 -4.61
N VAL A 221 -17.28 20.33 -5.31
CA VAL A 221 -17.35 21.74 -5.79
C VAL A 221 -18.49 21.93 -6.81
N SER A 222 -18.71 20.96 -7.70
CA SER A 222 -19.81 21.01 -8.69
C SER A 222 -21.22 21.02 -8.08
N LEU A 223 -21.37 20.54 -6.83
CA LEU A 223 -22.65 20.41 -6.14
C LEU A 223 -23.01 21.62 -5.27
N VAL A 224 -22.09 22.57 -5.07
CA VAL A 224 -22.30 23.73 -4.18
C VAL A 224 -23.32 24.70 -4.76
N CYS A 225 -23.14 25.14 -6.01
CA CYS A 225 -24.09 26.02 -6.69
C CYS A 225 -23.92 25.98 -8.22
N ARG A 226 -24.95 26.45 -8.95
CA ARG A 226 -24.95 26.47 -10.44
C ARG A 226 -23.75 27.22 -11.04
N ARG A 227 -23.28 28.30 -10.39
CA ARG A 227 -22.14 29.10 -10.85
C ARG A 227 -20.83 28.30 -10.78
N TRP A 228 -20.59 27.62 -9.66
CA TRP A 228 -19.41 26.76 -9.51
C TRP A 228 -19.48 25.56 -10.45
N GLN A 229 -20.68 24.98 -10.62
CA GLN A 229 -20.94 23.94 -11.62
C GLN A 229 -20.60 24.39 -13.05
N GLN A 230 -20.95 25.63 -13.43
CA GLN A 230 -20.60 26.20 -14.74
C GLN A 230 -19.07 26.33 -14.93
N ILE A 231 -18.34 26.80 -13.92
CA ILE A 231 -16.87 26.86 -13.96
C ILE A 231 -16.27 25.45 -14.09
N VAL A 232 -16.75 24.48 -13.28
CA VAL A 232 -16.27 23.09 -13.33
C VAL A 232 -16.65 22.41 -14.66
N ALA A 233 -17.78 22.76 -15.28
CA ALA A 233 -18.21 22.22 -16.57
C ALA A 233 -17.51 22.86 -17.78
N ASP A 234 -16.93 24.06 -17.66
CA ASP A 234 -16.24 24.76 -18.76
C ASP A 234 -15.12 23.88 -19.38
N PRO A 235 -15.18 23.51 -20.67
CA PRO A 235 -14.17 22.67 -21.30
C PRO A 235 -12.78 23.34 -21.41
N GLN A 236 -12.68 24.66 -21.28
CA GLN A 236 -11.41 25.41 -21.26
C GLN A 236 -10.78 25.50 -19.86
N PHE A 237 -11.54 25.19 -18.81
CA PHE A 237 -11.02 25.12 -17.45
C PHE A 237 -10.34 23.76 -17.23
N ILE A 238 -9.03 23.75 -16.97
CA ILE A 238 -8.15 22.57 -16.73
C ILE A 238 -8.40 21.36 -17.68
N PRO A 239 -8.39 21.56 -19.01
CA PRO A 239 -8.75 20.53 -20.00
C PRO A 239 -7.95 19.23 -19.90
N TRP A 240 -6.65 19.29 -19.59
CA TRP A 240 -5.80 18.09 -19.50
C TRP A 240 -5.99 17.34 -18.19
N ARG A 241 -6.10 18.01 -17.05
CA ARG A 241 -6.45 17.36 -15.78
C ARG A 241 -7.80 16.63 -15.87
N LYS A 242 -8.79 17.28 -16.50
CA LYS A 242 -10.10 16.65 -16.77
C LYS A 242 -9.95 15.44 -17.69
N ARG A 243 -9.29 15.58 -18.84
CA ARG A 243 -9.08 14.50 -19.82
C ARG A 243 -8.34 13.31 -19.22
N TYR A 244 -7.32 13.53 -18.39
CA TYR A 244 -6.61 12.47 -17.68
C TYR A 244 -7.56 11.64 -16.81
N HIS A 245 -8.37 12.31 -15.98
CA HIS A 245 -9.35 11.66 -15.10
C HIS A 245 -10.43 10.89 -15.87
N GLN A 246 -10.91 11.45 -16.98
CA GLN A 246 -11.90 10.81 -17.86
C GLN A 246 -11.31 9.60 -18.61
N TYR A 247 -10.06 9.70 -19.06
CA TYR A 247 -9.35 8.59 -19.71
C TYR A 247 -9.11 7.42 -18.72
N LEU A 248 -8.70 7.70 -17.48
CA LEU A 248 -8.55 6.67 -16.44
C LEU A 248 -9.88 5.98 -16.05
N LYS A 249 -11.01 6.65 -16.28
CA LYS A 249 -12.36 6.07 -16.17
C LYS A 249 -12.82 5.29 -17.40
N ALA A 250 -12.05 5.31 -18.50
CA ALA A 250 -12.42 4.81 -19.81
C ALA A 250 -13.68 5.47 -20.41
N GLU A 251 -13.90 6.77 -20.15
CA GLU A 251 -14.98 7.53 -20.80
C GLU A 251 -14.74 7.60 -22.33
N GLU A 252 -15.68 7.09 -23.13
CA GLU A 252 -15.53 6.91 -24.59
C GLU A 252 -15.01 8.16 -25.31
N ASN A 253 -15.62 9.32 -25.05
CA ASN A 253 -15.23 10.61 -25.63
C ASN A 253 -13.80 11.05 -25.29
N ALA A 254 -13.27 10.66 -24.13
CA ALA A 254 -11.89 10.95 -23.74
C ALA A 254 -10.92 9.96 -24.40
N THR A 255 -11.29 8.68 -24.43
CA THR A 255 -10.53 7.60 -25.09
C THR A 255 -10.35 7.89 -26.58
N LEU A 256 -11.43 8.21 -27.29
CA LEU A 256 -11.40 8.55 -28.73
C LEU A 256 -10.49 9.75 -29.01
N LYS A 257 -10.66 10.87 -28.29
CA LYS A 257 -9.82 12.07 -28.47
C LYS A 257 -8.34 11.83 -28.20
N VAL A 258 -8.01 10.97 -27.23
CA VAL A 258 -6.61 10.60 -26.97
C VAL A 258 -6.08 9.71 -28.09
N GLN A 259 -6.87 8.74 -28.58
CA GLN A 259 -6.50 7.91 -29.74
C GLN A 259 -6.29 8.75 -31.01
N GLU A 260 -7.15 9.72 -31.30
CA GLU A 260 -6.99 10.69 -32.40
C GLU A 260 -5.63 11.42 -32.31
N ILE A 261 -5.26 11.92 -31.12
CA ILE A 261 -3.98 12.59 -30.89
C ILE A 261 -2.80 11.63 -31.09
N LEU A 262 -2.89 10.39 -30.58
CA LEU A 262 -1.84 9.38 -30.79
C LEU A 262 -1.67 9.06 -32.29
N GLN A 263 -2.76 8.95 -33.05
CA GLN A 263 -2.71 8.71 -34.50
C GLN A 263 -2.16 9.93 -35.26
N GLN A 264 -2.66 11.13 -34.97
CA GLN A 264 -2.23 12.40 -35.60
C GLN A 264 -0.73 12.62 -35.47
N TYR A 265 -0.19 12.45 -34.26
CA TYR A 265 1.24 12.60 -33.97
C TYR A 265 2.06 11.32 -34.19
N LYS A 266 1.42 10.24 -34.68
CA LYS A 266 2.03 8.94 -35.02
C LYS A 266 2.79 8.31 -33.85
N LEU A 267 2.21 8.36 -32.65
CA LEU A 267 2.72 7.82 -31.39
C LEU A 267 2.40 6.32 -31.27
N ILE A 268 2.95 5.52 -32.18
CA ILE A 268 2.66 4.07 -32.35
C ILE A 268 3.89 3.19 -32.07
N PRO A 269 3.72 1.91 -31.67
CA PRO A 269 4.83 1.03 -31.26
C PRO A 269 5.91 0.81 -32.31
N GLN A 270 5.54 0.78 -33.59
CA GLN A 270 6.43 0.48 -34.71
C GLN A 270 7.40 1.64 -35.03
N LYS A 271 7.21 2.83 -34.42
CA LYS A 271 8.04 4.00 -34.70
C LYS A 271 9.17 4.15 -33.68
N ASN A 272 10.38 3.94 -34.18
CA ASN A 272 11.63 4.25 -33.50
C ASN A 272 11.65 5.66 -32.88
N GLU A 273 11.28 6.69 -33.65
CA GLU A 273 11.26 8.09 -33.21
C GLU A 273 10.08 8.48 -32.29
N CYS A 274 9.30 7.52 -31.77
CA CYS A 274 8.06 7.80 -31.02
C CYS A 274 8.26 8.79 -29.84
N MET A 275 9.41 8.77 -29.15
CA MET A 275 9.70 9.74 -28.08
C MET A 275 10.04 11.16 -28.59
N LEU A 276 10.64 11.29 -29.77
CA LEU A 276 10.83 12.61 -30.41
C LEU A 276 9.49 13.19 -30.87
N LEU A 277 8.61 12.32 -31.40
CA LEU A 277 7.24 12.70 -31.75
C LEU A 277 6.41 13.06 -30.52
N PHE A 278 6.60 12.39 -29.39
CA PHE A 278 5.98 12.74 -28.10
C PHE A 278 6.40 14.14 -27.63
N LEU A 279 7.71 14.46 -27.66
CA LEU A 279 8.19 15.81 -27.34
C LEU A 279 7.57 16.87 -28.26
N ARG A 280 7.51 16.60 -29.58
CA ARG A 280 6.82 17.48 -30.55
C ARG A 280 5.32 17.62 -30.27
N CYS A 281 4.66 16.54 -29.85
CA CYS A 281 3.24 16.49 -29.53
C CYS A 281 2.92 17.36 -28.30
N VAL A 282 3.53 17.07 -27.15
CA VAL A 282 3.30 17.83 -25.91
C VAL A 282 3.66 19.30 -26.09
N ALA A 283 4.80 19.62 -26.72
CA ALA A 283 5.20 21.00 -26.97
C ALA A 283 4.30 21.72 -27.99
N SER A 284 3.61 21.01 -28.88
CA SER A 284 2.62 21.60 -29.80
C SER A 284 1.28 21.86 -29.12
N LEU A 285 0.84 20.94 -28.26
CA LEU A 285 -0.44 21.02 -27.56
C LEU A 285 -0.46 22.06 -26.43
N ASN A 286 0.73 22.52 -25.98
CA ASN A 286 0.89 23.43 -24.84
C ASN A 286 1.54 24.78 -25.20
N LYS A 287 1.63 25.15 -26.49
CA LYS A 287 2.31 26.37 -26.97
C LYS A 287 1.86 27.67 -26.27
N HIS A 288 0.59 27.76 -25.85
CA HIS A 288 0.01 28.95 -25.26
C HIS A 288 0.44 29.23 -23.80
N HIS A 289 1.05 28.24 -23.13
CA HIS A 289 1.44 28.34 -21.73
C HIS A 289 2.81 29.05 -21.55
N CYS A 290 3.76 28.85 -22.46
CA CYS A 290 5.13 29.38 -22.33
C CYS A 290 5.27 30.80 -22.92
N ARG A 291 4.65 31.81 -22.30
CA ARG A 291 4.63 33.21 -22.80
C ARG A 291 5.98 33.92 -22.78
N GLU A 292 6.87 33.59 -21.84
CA GLU A 292 8.23 34.17 -21.74
C GLU A 292 9.33 33.09 -21.80
N PRO A 293 9.65 32.56 -22.99
CA PRO A 293 10.51 31.38 -23.12
C PRO A 293 11.89 31.53 -22.46
N VAL A 294 12.56 32.66 -22.69
CA VAL A 294 13.91 32.93 -22.16
C VAL A 294 13.93 32.98 -20.63
N ALA A 295 12.90 33.57 -20.00
CA ALA A 295 12.80 33.68 -18.54
C ALA A 295 12.60 32.29 -17.89
N ILE A 296 11.72 31.48 -18.48
CA ILE A 296 11.45 30.09 -18.07
C ILE A 296 12.70 29.23 -18.24
N LEU A 297 13.40 29.34 -19.39
CA LEU A 297 14.63 28.60 -19.65
C LEU A 297 15.74 28.95 -18.64
N ASN A 298 15.89 30.23 -18.29
CA ASN A 298 16.83 30.68 -17.26
C ASN A 298 16.50 30.16 -15.84
N CYS A 299 15.22 29.90 -15.55
CA CYS A 299 14.83 29.19 -14.32
C CYS A 299 15.23 27.71 -14.37
N LEU A 300 15.03 27.05 -15.52
CA LEU A 300 15.38 25.64 -15.73
C LEU A 300 16.91 25.38 -15.77
N LYS A 301 17.74 26.35 -16.17
CA LYS A 301 19.23 26.26 -16.16
C LYS A 301 19.83 25.85 -14.81
N ARG A 302 19.07 25.94 -13.71
CA ARG A 302 19.47 25.50 -12.35
C ARG A 302 19.18 24.02 -12.05
N HIS A 303 18.51 23.30 -12.96
CA HIS A 303 18.16 21.90 -12.79
C HIS A 303 19.31 20.96 -13.22
N PRO A 304 19.69 19.93 -12.45
CA PRO A 304 20.83 19.05 -12.79
C PRO A 304 20.73 18.36 -14.15
N LEU A 305 19.51 18.00 -14.58
CA LEU A 305 19.27 17.40 -15.90
C LEU A 305 19.15 18.41 -17.05
N PHE A 306 19.18 19.73 -16.78
CA PHE A 306 18.98 20.74 -17.81
C PHE A 306 19.99 20.65 -18.97
N PRO A 307 21.32 20.57 -18.76
CA PRO A 307 22.28 20.51 -19.87
C PRO A 307 22.07 19.28 -20.77
N LYS A 308 21.62 18.18 -20.17
CA LYS A 308 21.34 16.89 -20.82
C LYS A 308 20.05 16.95 -21.66
N ALA A 309 19.02 17.63 -21.14
CA ALA A 309 17.78 17.90 -21.87
C ALA A 309 17.98 18.93 -23.00
N GLU A 310 18.67 20.02 -22.73
CA GLU A 310 18.94 21.12 -23.67
C GLU A 310 19.69 20.63 -24.92
N ILE A 311 20.80 19.91 -24.75
CA ILE A 311 21.60 19.39 -25.87
C ILE A 311 20.84 18.35 -26.71
N CYS A 312 19.96 17.57 -26.08
CA CYS A 312 19.09 16.61 -26.75
C CYS A 312 18.08 17.34 -27.66
N VAL A 313 17.34 18.29 -27.11
CA VAL A 313 16.32 19.06 -27.85
C VAL A 313 16.96 19.90 -28.95
N ALA A 314 18.03 20.64 -28.64
CA ALA A 314 18.70 21.52 -29.61
C ALA A 314 19.25 20.76 -30.82
N ARG A 315 19.80 19.54 -30.64
CA ARG A 315 20.35 18.74 -31.74
C ARG A 315 19.32 17.94 -32.52
N ARG A 316 18.11 17.71 -31.99
CA ARG A 316 17.10 16.80 -32.58
C ARG A 316 15.80 17.47 -33.03
N LEU A 317 15.40 18.57 -32.40
CA LEU A 317 14.06 19.12 -32.57
C LEU A 317 14.00 20.49 -33.28
N LEU A 318 15.12 21.20 -33.43
CA LEU A 318 15.15 22.52 -34.06
C LEU A 318 16.25 22.69 -35.11
N ASN A 319 15.91 23.47 -36.14
CA ASN A 319 16.79 23.97 -37.20
C ASN A 319 16.75 25.52 -37.20
N VAL A 320 16.79 26.14 -36.02
CA VAL A 320 16.55 27.59 -35.83
C VAL A 320 17.78 28.22 -35.18
N GLU A 321 18.13 29.44 -35.60
CA GLU A 321 19.33 30.17 -35.13
C GLU A 321 19.20 30.69 -33.69
N SER A 322 17.97 30.90 -33.21
CA SER A 322 17.67 31.42 -31.85
C SER A 322 16.61 30.56 -31.11
N PRO A 323 16.90 29.27 -30.82
CA PRO A 323 15.92 28.34 -30.27
C PRO A 323 15.39 28.74 -28.88
N GLU A 324 16.19 29.45 -28.07
CA GLU A 324 15.83 29.90 -26.72
C GLU A 324 14.62 30.86 -26.67
N ALA A 325 14.27 31.48 -27.80
CA ALA A 325 13.15 32.40 -27.92
C ALA A 325 11.80 31.73 -28.22
N GLU A 326 11.76 30.42 -28.52
CA GLU A 326 10.51 29.75 -28.90
C GLU A 326 9.78 29.08 -27.71
N PRO A 327 8.46 29.30 -27.54
CA PRO A 327 7.64 28.59 -26.55
C PRO A 327 7.69 27.06 -26.68
N PHE A 328 7.81 26.59 -27.93
CA PHE A 328 7.94 25.17 -28.27
C PHE A 328 9.22 24.56 -27.70
N TYR A 329 10.36 25.26 -27.80
CA TYR A 329 11.66 24.78 -27.32
C TYR A 329 11.63 24.51 -25.81
N VAL A 330 11.13 25.48 -25.05
CA VAL A 330 11.05 25.40 -23.58
C VAL A 330 10.16 24.25 -23.13
N SER A 331 8.99 24.07 -23.75
CA SER A 331 8.12 22.92 -23.43
C SER A 331 8.79 21.59 -23.79
N ALA A 332 9.57 21.52 -24.87
CA ALA A 332 10.32 20.32 -25.22
C ALA A 332 11.47 20.03 -24.23
N VAL A 333 12.18 21.06 -23.76
CA VAL A 333 13.22 20.91 -22.72
C VAL A 333 12.63 20.47 -21.38
N MET A 334 11.50 21.04 -20.95
CA MET A 334 10.76 20.58 -19.76
C MET A 334 10.42 19.09 -19.87
N MET A 335 9.86 18.65 -21.00
CA MET A 335 9.50 17.25 -21.18
C MET A 335 10.72 16.34 -21.31
N ALA A 336 11.83 16.79 -21.90
CA ALA A 336 13.08 16.04 -21.91
C ALA A 336 13.66 15.85 -20.48
N ILE A 337 13.55 16.86 -19.59
CA ILE A 337 13.88 16.69 -18.16
C ILE A 337 13.01 15.59 -17.52
N VAL A 338 11.70 15.60 -17.77
CA VAL A 338 10.77 14.58 -17.25
C VAL A 338 11.08 13.17 -17.79
N LEU A 339 11.42 13.04 -19.08
CA LEU A 339 11.81 11.76 -19.68
C LEU A 339 13.17 11.23 -19.18
N PHE A 340 14.04 12.11 -18.68
CA PHE A 340 15.35 11.78 -18.11
C PHE A 340 15.37 11.69 -16.58
N ALA A 341 14.24 11.94 -15.92
CA ALA A 341 14.10 11.90 -14.47
C ALA A 341 14.42 10.50 -13.91
N GLY A 342 15.46 10.41 -13.09
CA GLY A 342 15.87 9.19 -12.39
C GLY A 342 14.96 8.85 -11.20
N GLY A 343 14.10 9.78 -10.78
CA GLY A 343 13.06 9.57 -9.77
C GLY A 343 12.13 10.77 -9.63
N VAL A 344 11.22 10.71 -8.65
CA VAL A 344 10.26 11.78 -8.36
C VAL A 344 10.96 13.11 -8.06
N GLY A 345 12.08 13.07 -7.33
CA GLY A 345 12.83 14.26 -6.90
C GLY A 345 13.28 15.16 -8.05
N ASP A 346 13.60 14.61 -9.22
CA ASP A 346 13.95 15.40 -10.42
C ASP A 346 12.73 16.20 -10.92
N VAL A 347 11.56 15.55 -11.04
CA VAL A 347 10.33 16.23 -11.49
C VAL A 347 9.88 17.29 -10.47
N GLN A 348 10.00 17.01 -9.17
CA GLN A 348 9.75 17.99 -8.11
C GLN A 348 10.75 19.16 -8.16
N THR A 349 12.04 18.90 -8.42
CA THR A 349 13.06 19.95 -8.57
C THR A 349 12.79 20.82 -9.80
N MET A 350 12.36 20.22 -10.92
CA MET A 350 11.92 20.98 -12.10
C MET A 350 10.74 21.89 -11.77
N MET A 351 9.69 21.39 -11.10
CA MET A 351 8.56 22.21 -10.66
C MET A 351 8.99 23.34 -9.70
N ALA A 352 9.91 23.07 -8.78
CA ALA A 352 10.46 24.08 -7.87
C ALA A 352 11.25 25.16 -8.61
N CYS A 353 12.02 24.80 -9.65
CA CYS A 353 12.68 25.78 -10.51
C CYS A 353 11.66 26.67 -11.25
N LEU A 354 10.59 26.08 -11.78
CA LEU A 354 9.54 26.77 -12.53
C LEU A 354 8.60 27.64 -11.67
N ARG A 355 8.64 27.51 -10.34
CA ARG A 355 7.87 28.32 -9.38
C ARG A 355 8.67 29.46 -8.76
N ARG A 356 9.89 29.73 -9.24
CA ARG A 356 10.69 30.86 -8.76
C ARG A 356 10.19 32.17 -9.38
N PRO A 357 10.32 33.31 -8.66
CA PRO A 357 9.89 34.66 -9.09
C PRO A 357 10.02 34.98 -10.58
N ASN A 358 11.15 34.59 -11.19
CA ASN A 358 11.50 34.95 -12.57
C ASN A 358 10.83 34.04 -13.64
N SER A 359 9.83 33.23 -13.27
CA SER A 359 9.11 32.34 -14.17
C SER A 359 7.69 32.84 -14.41
N ALA A 360 7.34 33.06 -15.68
CA ALA A 360 6.00 33.48 -16.10
C ALA A 360 4.96 32.34 -16.14
N LEU A 361 5.33 31.10 -15.78
CA LEU A 361 4.39 29.98 -15.71
C LEU A 361 3.59 30.01 -14.40
N SER A 362 2.26 29.92 -14.51
CA SER A 362 1.38 29.71 -13.35
C SER A 362 1.43 28.26 -12.85
N HIS A 363 0.90 28.02 -11.64
CA HIS A 363 0.65 26.66 -11.14
C HIS A 363 -0.17 25.83 -12.14
N ARG A 364 -1.24 26.42 -12.68
CA ARG A 364 -2.13 25.82 -13.66
C ARG A 364 -1.36 25.32 -14.87
N ASP A 365 -0.54 26.18 -15.49
CA ASP A 365 0.24 25.87 -16.68
C ASP A 365 1.15 24.65 -16.45
N ILE A 366 1.88 24.64 -15.33
CA ILE A 366 2.77 23.52 -14.97
C ILE A 366 1.97 22.23 -14.81
N THR A 367 0.82 22.26 -14.11
CA THR A 367 0.00 21.04 -13.93
C THR A 367 -0.61 20.55 -15.23
N GLU A 368 -1.09 21.43 -16.10
CA GLU A 368 -1.74 21.04 -17.36
C GLU A 368 -0.75 20.41 -18.35
N VAL A 369 0.47 20.93 -18.45
CA VAL A 369 1.54 20.29 -19.25
C VAL A 369 1.89 18.90 -18.70
N LEU A 370 1.96 18.74 -17.37
CA LEU A 370 2.23 17.45 -16.74
C LEU A 370 1.05 16.47 -16.89
N TYR A 371 -0.20 16.91 -16.81
CA TYR A 371 -1.38 16.08 -17.08
C TYR A 371 -1.48 15.68 -18.56
N CYS A 372 -1.09 16.56 -19.49
CA CYS A 372 -0.94 16.26 -20.90
C CYS A 372 0.07 15.11 -21.11
N ALA A 373 1.26 15.25 -20.53
CA ALA A 373 2.30 14.22 -20.58
C ALA A 373 1.86 12.90 -19.94
N ALA A 374 1.23 12.94 -18.75
CA ALA A 374 0.73 11.75 -18.06
C ALA A 374 -0.34 11.01 -18.89
N THR A 375 -1.32 11.74 -19.44
CA THR A 375 -2.37 11.17 -20.31
C THR A 375 -1.77 10.45 -21.50
N LEU A 376 -0.84 11.10 -22.20
CA LEU A 376 -0.23 10.55 -23.41
C LEU A 376 0.70 9.36 -23.08
N LEU A 377 1.53 9.45 -22.04
CA LEU A 377 2.40 8.32 -21.63
C LEU A 377 1.60 7.09 -21.20
N TYR A 378 0.51 7.30 -20.45
CA TYR A 378 -0.40 6.22 -20.04
C TYR A 378 -1.07 5.58 -21.27
N ALA A 379 -1.58 6.39 -22.20
CA ALA A 379 -2.23 5.90 -23.41
C ALA A 379 -1.25 5.23 -24.41
N MET A 380 -0.01 5.73 -24.52
CA MET A 380 1.06 5.08 -25.29
C MET A 380 1.39 3.70 -24.73
N ARG A 381 1.43 3.54 -23.41
CA ARG A 381 1.65 2.25 -22.75
C ARG A 381 0.50 1.27 -23.02
N GLU A 382 -0.76 1.70 -22.90
CA GLU A 382 -1.92 0.86 -23.21
C GLU A 382 -1.92 0.43 -24.70
N ASN A 383 -1.39 1.26 -25.59
CA ASN A 383 -1.14 0.92 -27.00
C ASN A 383 0.19 0.14 -27.23
N GLN A 384 0.76 -0.49 -26.20
CA GLN A 384 1.96 -1.33 -26.27
C GLN A 384 3.27 -0.62 -26.72
N VAL A 385 3.38 0.70 -26.55
CA VAL A 385 4.66 1.40 -26.74
C VAL A 385 5.56 1.13 -25.54
N ARG A 386 6.73 0.51 -25.79
CA ARG A 386 7.70 0.09 -24.75
C ARG A 386 8.37 1.29 -24.06
N ILE A 387 7.79 1.79 -22.98
CA ILE A 387 8.30 2.92 -22.17
C ILE A 387 8.38 2.48 -20.70
N SER A 388 9.37 2.97 -19.94
CA SER A 388 9.43 2.70 -18.48
C SER A 388 8.19 3.25 -17.78
N ASN A 389 7.51 2.40 -17.01
CA ASN A 389 6.39 2.78 -16.15
C ASN A 389 6.75 3.92 -15.18
N ARG A 390 8.04 4.01 -14.83
CA ARG A 390 8.61 5.02 -13.94
C ARG A 390 8.35 6.45 -14.40
N ILE A 391 8.35 6.71 -15.71
CA ILE A 391 8.17 8.07 -16.24
C ILE A 391 6.75 8.59 -15.91
N HIS A 392 5.73 7.78 -16.19
CA HIS A 392 4.35 8.11 -15.81
C HIS A 392 4.21 8.20 -14.28
N TYR A 393 4.80 7.25 -13.53
CA TYR A 393 4.76 7.25 -12.07
C TYR A 393 5.38 8.52 -11.47
N ASN A 394 6.55 8.97 -11.95
CA ASN A 394 7.22 10.18 -11.48
C ASN A 394 6.34 11.42 -11.66
N ILE A 395 5.62 11.53 -12.79
CA ILE A 395 4.68 12.62 -13.06
C ILE A 395 3.45 12.51 -12.15
N PHE A 396 2.80 11.35 -12.10
CA PHE A 396 1.60 11.11 -11.29
C PHE A 396 1.87 11.40 -9.80
N TYR A 397 2.97 10.88 -9.27
CA TYR A 397 3.38 11.09 -7.88
C TYR A 397 3.64 12.58 -7.59
N SER A 398 4.30 13.29 -8.52
CA SER A 398 4.57 14.71 -8.40
C SER A 398 3.30 15.56 -8.40
N LEU A 399 2.32 15.22 -9.25
CA LEU A 399 1.00 15.84 -9.28
C LEU A 399 0.17 15.49 -8.03
N TYR A 400 0.16 14.22 -7.61
CA TYR A 400 -0.54 13.77 -6.41
C TYR A 400 -0.05 14.53 -5.17
N HIS A 401 1.27 14.61 -4.96
CA HIS A 401 1.80 15.38 -3.84
C HIS A 401 1.44 16.85 -3.95
N LEU A 402 1.50 17.43 -5.15
CA LEU A 402 1.12 18.83 -5.35
C LEU A 402 -0.34 19.13 -4.99
N GLU A 403 -1.28 18.27 -5.39
CA GLU A 403 -2.71 18.44 -5.11
C GLU A 403 -3.08 18.11 -3.66
N ASN A 404 -2.22 17.41 -2.91
CA ASN A 404 -2.45 16.98 -1.53
C ASN A 404 -1.46 17.58 -0.50
N LEU A 405 -0.62 18.53 -0.92
CA LEU A 405 0.36 19.20 -0.06
C LEU A 405 -0.32 20.26 0.80
N ASP A 406 -0.10 20.22 2.11
CA ASP A 406 -0.58 21.23 3.05
C ASP A 406 0.08 22.59 2.76
N ILE A 407 -0.72 23.53 2.26
CA ILE A 407 -0.30 24.88 1.89
C ILE A 407 0.35 25.60 3.08
N ASN A 408 -0.03 25.26 4.33
CA ASN A 408 0.53 25.85 5.53
C ASN A 408 2.04 25.57 5.72
N ALA A 409 2.55 24.44 5.23
CA ALA A 409 3.97 24.08 5.34
C ALA A 409 4.87 25.00 4.48
N ALA A 410 4.36 25.47 3.33
CA ALA A 410 5.08 26.38 2.44
C ALA A 410 5.16 27.81 2.99
N VAL A 411 4.16 28.23 3.79
CA VAL A 411 4.04 29.61 4.31
C VAL A 411 5.08 29.94 5.40
N ILE A 412 5.65 28.94 6.09
CA ILE A 412 6.48 29.17 7.29
C ILE A 412 8.00 29.14 7.02
N LYS A 413 8.48 28.79 5.81
CA LYS A 413 9.92 28.81 5.48
C LYS A 413 10.27 29.46 4.13
N PRO A 414 10.22 30.80 4.02
CA PRO A 414 11.01 31.50 3.01
C PRO A 414 12.51 31.36 3.34
N GLU A 415 13.23 30.69 2.43
CA GLU A 415 14.70 30.57 2.29
C GLU A 415 15.60 31.19 3.39
N LEU A 416 16.07 30.36 4.33
CA LEU A 416 17.37 30.58 4.98
C LEU A 416 18.04 29.25 5.38
N SER A 417 18.68 28.59 4.42
CA SER A 417 19.50 27.41 4.66
C SER A 417 20.95 27.79 4.93
N SER A 418 21.35 27.95 6.19
CA SER A 418 22.76 28.06 6.56
C SER A 418 23.07 27.48 7.95
N ARG A 419 23.73 26.32 7.94
CA ARG A 419 24.44 25.64 9.05
C ARG A 419 23.61 25.27 10.29
N GLY A 420 23.82 24.04 10.76
CA GLY A 420 23.16 23.54 11.96
C GLY A 420 23.83 24.01 13.24
N HIS A 421 23.01 24.30 14.25
CA HIS A 421 23.28 23.94 15.64
C HIS A 421 21.93 23.63 16.31
N GLY A 422 21.92 22.62 17.18
CA GLY A 422 20.73 22.29 17.95
C GLY A 422 20.58 23.22 19.15
N CYS A 423 19.35 23.68 19.39
CA CYS A 423 18.91 24.11 20.72
C CYS A 423 17.41 23.85 20.83
N GLY A 424 17.02 23.02 21.79
CA GLY A 424 15.62 22.79 22.10
C GLY A 424 15.11 23.87 23.05
N LEU A 425 13.90 24.37 22.80
CA LEU A 425 13.08 25.03 23.80
C LEU A 425 11.71 24.35 23.80
N GLY A 426 11.35 23.78 24.95
CA GLY A 426 10.22 22.87 25.08
C GLY A 426 8.87 23.58 25.10
N GLY A 427 7.98 23.17 24.20
CA GLY A 427 6.55 23.37 24.30
C GLY A 427 5.87 22.09 23.84
N SER A 428 5.37 21.27 24.78
CA SER A 428 4.68 20.03 24.44
C SER A 428 3.26 20.33 23.94
N SER A 429 3.18 20.64 22.66
CA SER A 429 1.97 20.49 21.87
C SER A 429 2.21 19.32 20.91
N ASN A 430 1.48 18.22 21.09
CA ASN A 430 1.50 17.12 20.12
C ASN A 430 1.19 17.72 18.74
N PRO A 431 2.07 17.56 17.73
CA PRO A 431 1.77 17.99 16.38
C PRO A 431 0.59 17.14 15.90
N GLY A 432 -0.60 17.76 15.86
CA GLY A 432 -1.82 17.09 15.43
C GLY A 432 -1.61 16.52 14.03
N ILE A 433 -1.67 15.20 13.89
CA ILE A 433 -1.53 14.52 12.60
C ILE A 433 -2.64 15.08 11.70
N GLN A 434 -2.30 15.78 10.62
CA GLN A 434 -3.31 16.17 9.62
C GLN A 434 -3.75 14.92 8.84
N PRO A 435 -5.05 14.73 8.57
CA PRO A 435 -5.51 13.68 7.67
C PRO A 435 -5.24 14.04 6.20
N THR A 436 -5.00 13.04 5.35
CA THR A 436 -5.01 13.24 3.89
C THR A 436 -6.43 13.55 3.39
N SER A 437 -6.57 13.99 2.13
CA SER A 437 -7.87 14.12 1.46
C SER A 437 -8.68 12.81 1.51
N GLU A 438 -8.05 11.68 1.21
CA GLU A 438 -8.62 10.33 1.29
C GLU A 438 -9.08 9.98 2.72
N GLN A 439 -8.24 10.24 3.72
CA GLN A 439 -8.60 10.05 5.13
C GLN A 439 -9.75 10.99 5.54
N GLN A 440 -9.76 12.23 5.07
CA GLN A 440 -10.82 13.20 5.38
C GLN A 440 -12.16 12.82 4.75
N GLN A 441 -12.16 12.23 3.55
CA GLN A 441 -13.37 11.64 2.94
C GLN A 441 -13.94 10.51 3.81
N ILE A 442 -13.10 9.63 4.35
CA ILE A 442 -13.50 8.60 5.31
C ILE A 442 -14.06 9.24 6.60
N LEU A 443 -13.34 10.19 7.20
CA LEU A 443 -13.78 10.90 8.41
C LEU A 443 -15.13 11.64 8.21
N ASN A 444 -15.46 12.04 6.99
CA ASN A 444 -16.71 12.72 6.65
C ASN A 444 -17.87 11.78 6.34
N HIS A 445 -17.63 10.47 6.22
CA HIS A 445 -18.69 9.48 6.06
C HIS A 445 -19.48 9.31 7.37
N ALA A 446 -20.79 9.55 7.31
CA ALA A 446 -21.71 9.37 8.43
C ALA A 446 -22.03 7.88 8.65
N ILE A 447 -22.16 7.48 9.91
CA ILE A 447 -22.53 6.12 10.32
C ILE A 447 -24.03 5.93 10.09
N ALA A 448 -24.44 4.88 9.37
CA ALA A 448 -25.84 4.43 9.37
C ALA A 448 -25.96 2.90 9.57
N PRO A 449 -27.02 2.40 10.24
CA PRO A 449 -27.28 0.97 10.39
C PRO A 449 -27.32 0.22 9.05
N GLY A 450 -26.92 -1.05 9.06
CA GLY A 450 -26.89 -1.92 7.86
C GLY A 450 -25.85 -1.55 6.80
N GLN A 451 -25.05 -0.49 6.98
CA GLN A 451 -23.98 -0.15 6.05
C GLN A 451 -22.76 -1.06 6.23
N VAL A 452 -22.30 -1.64 5.11
CA VAL A 452 -20.96 -2.23 5.00
C VAL A 452 -20.07 -1.27 4.22
N VAL A 453 -19.01 -0.79 4.85
CA VAL A 453 -18.05 0.17 4.30
C VAL A 453 -16.70 -0.53 4.14
N LYS A 454 -16.10 -0.45 2.95
CA LYS A 454 -14.75 -0.95 2.69
C LYS A 454 -13.73 0.18 2.61
N ILE A 455 -12.61 0.03 3.30
CA ILE A 455 -11.45 0.93 3.21
C ILE A 455 -10.27 0.09 2.71
N VAL A 456 -10.03 0.15 1.40
CA VAL A 456 -8.91 -0.52 0.73
C VAL A 456 -7.66 0.33 0.94
N ALA A 457 -6.78 -0.11 1.84
CA ALA A 457 -5.71 0.71 2.36
C ALA A 457 -4.35 0.04 2.16
N PHE A 458 -3.55 0.57 1.23
CA PHE A 458 -2.24 0.00 0.89
C PHE A 458 -1.24 0.05 2.06
N ALA A 459 -0.11 -0.63 1.92
CA ALA A 459 0.92 -0.71 2.95
C ALA A 459 1.40 0.66 3.47
N GLY A 460 1.30 0.87 4.79
CA GLY A 460 1.83 2.05 5.47
C GLY A 460 0.92 3.29 5.47
N THR A 461 -0.32 3.17 5.00
CA THR A 461 -1.25 4.30 4.76
C THR A 461 -1.99 4.84 6.00
N GLY A 462 -1.74 4.29 7.19
CA GLY A 462 -2.36 4.76 8.44
C GLY A 462 -3.78 4.25 8.68
N LYS A 463 -4.07 2.97 8.40
CA LYS A 463 -5.36 2.30 8.70
C LYS A 463 -5.87 2.58 10.11
N THR A 464 -5.11 2.13 11.11
CA THR A 464 -5.48 2.21 12.53
C THR A 464 -5.57 3.65 13.04
N SER A 465 -4.72 4.57 12.56
CA SER A 465 -4.79 6.00 12.91
C SER A 465 -5.97 6.72 12.25
N THR A 466 -6.40 6.28 11.07
CA THR A 466 -7.64 6.77 10.43
C THR A 466 -8.87 6.32 11.22
N LEU A 467 -8.92 5.06 11.65
CA LEU A 467 -9.98 4.53 12.50
C LEU A 467 -10.03 5.21 13.89
N ALA A 468 -8.88 5.48 14.50
CA ALA A 468 -8.82 6.20 15.79
C ALA A 468 -9.45 7.60 15.67
N LYS A 469 -9.03 8.38 14.68
CA LYS A 469 -9.63 9.70 14.36
C LYS A 469 -11.11 9.62 14.01
N TYR A 470 -11.56 8.55 13.35
CA TYR A 470 -12.97 8.34 13.04
C TYR A 470 -13.79 8.21 14.33
N ALA A 471 -13.35 7.37 15.26
CA ALA A 471 -13.98 7.23 16.57
C ALA A 471 -13.88 8.49 17.45
N GLU A 472 -12.81 9.27 17.35
CA GLU A 472 -12.66 10.57 18.03
C GLU A 472 -13.69 11.59 17.52
N LYS A 473 -13.84 11.71 16.21
CA LYS A 473 -14.82 12.61 15.58
C LYS A 473 -16.24 12.21 15.95
N TRP A 474 -16.55 10.93 15.91
CA TRP A 474 -17.85 10.34 16.24
C TRP A 474 -17.95 9.92 17.72
N SER A 475 -17.42 10.73 18.64
CA SER A 475 -17.27 10.42 20.07
C SER A 475 -18.54 10.05 20.83
N ASN A 476 -19.73 10.38 20.32
CA ASN A 476 -21.02 9.99 20.89
C ASN A 476 -21.42 8.53 20.60
N TYR A 477 -20.74 7.85 19.65
CA TYR A 477 -21.02 6.48 19.25
C TYR A 477 -20.08 5.48 19.93
N ARG A 478 -20.57 4.26 20.19
CA ARG A 478 -19.83 3.13 20.77
C ARG A 478 -19.31 2.23 19.65
N PHE A 479 -18.01 1.97 19.67
CA PHE A 479 -17.34 1.17 18.64
C PHE A 479 -16.77 -0.13 19.21
N LEU A 480 -16.80 -1.18 18.40
CA LEU A 480 -16.02 -2.40 18.61
C LEU A 480 -14.89 -2.46 17.59
N TYR A 481 -13.64 -2.49 18.04
CA TYR A 481 -12.47 -2.68 17.20
C TYR A 481 -12.02 -4.14 17.27
N LEU A 482 -12.17 -4.86 16.16
CA LEU A 482 -11.72 -6.23 15.96
C LEU A 482 -10.36 -6.25 15.26
N ALA A 483 -9.34 -6.70 15.98
CA ALA A 483 -8.00 -6.93 15.45
C ALA A 483 -7.72 -8.43 15.26
N PHE A 484 -6.94 -8.76 14.22
CA PHE A 484 -6.52 -10.14 13.94
C PHE A 484 -5.62 -10.75 15.03
N ASN A 485 -4.70 -9.95 15.60
CA ASN A 485 -3.73 -10.40 16.61
C ASN A 485 -3.91 -9.69 17.96
N LYS A 486 -3.63 -10.39 19.06
CA LYS A 486 -3.72 -9.85 20.43
C LYS A 486 -2.85 -8.60 20.63
N THR A 487 -1.63 -8.59 20.10
CA THR A 487 -0.72 -7.44 20.16
C THR A 487 -1.30 -6.19 19.49
N ILE A 488 -2.01 -6.36 18.36
CA ILE A 488 -2.69 -5.26 17.66
C ILE A 488 -3.92 -4.78 18.46
N ALA A 489 -4.65 -5.68 19.12
CA ALA A 489 -5.74 -5.31 20.02
C ALA A 489 -5.25 -4.53 21.25
N GLU A 490 -4.09 -4.91 21.81
CA GLU A 490 -3.45 -4.24 22.95
C GLU A 490 -2.92 -2.84 22.56
N GLN A 491 -2.23 -2.73 21.43
CA GLN A 491 -1.82 -1.43 20.85
C GLN A 491 -3.04 -0.56 20.53
N GLY A 492 -4.12 -1.15 20.01
CA GLY A 492 -5.40 -0.48 19.82
C GLY A 492 -5.97 0.04 21.13
N SER A 493 -5.98 -0.77 22.19
CA SER A 493 -6.47 -0.40 23.53
C SER A 493 -5.73 0.80 24.14
N GLN A 494 -4.49 1.08 23.71
CA GLN A 494 -3.69 2.22 24.15
C GLN A 494 -3.84 3.47 23.26
N SER A 495 -4.34 3.32 22.02
CA SER A 495 -4.33 4.38 21.01
C SER A 495 -5.72 4.86 20.57
N PHE A 496 -6.76 4.02 20.68
CA PHE A 496 -8.13 4.43 20.40
C PHE A 496 -8.75 5.24 21.56
N PRO A 497 -9.72 6.13 21.28
CA PRO A 497 -10.46 6.84 22.31
C PRO A 497 -11.37 5.91 23.13
N LYS A 498 -11.80 6.38 24.31
CA LYS A 498 -12.51 5.58 25.33
C LYS A 498 -13.86 4.99 24.89
N ASN A 499 -14.44 5.48 23.81
CA ASN A 499 -15.68 4.96 23.22
C ASN A 499 -15.45 3.74 22.31
N VAL A 500 -14.21 3.24 22.20
CA VAL A 500 -13.85 2.05 21.43
C VAL A 500 -13.46 0.89 22.34
N THR A 501 -14.09 -0.26 22.16
CA THR A 501 -13.70 -1.51 22.80
C THR A 501 -12.80 -2.32 21.88
N CYS A 502 -11.53 -2.50 22.23
CA CYS A 502 -10.55 -3.22 21.42
C CYS A 502 -10.47 -4.70 21.83
N LYS A 503 -10.70 -5.63 20.89
CA LYS A 503 -10.69 -7.10 21.12
C LYS A 503 -10.15 -7.84 19.89
N THR A 504 -9.83 -9.12 20.06
CA THR A 504 -9.75 -10.08 18.94
C THR A 504 -11.04 -10.89 18.86
N ILE A 505 -11.44 -11.38 17.68
CA ILE A 505 -12.68 -12.15 17.57
C ILE A 505 -12.63 -13.46 18.38
N HIS A 506 -11.49 -14.15 18.39
CA HIS A 506 -11.26 -15.31 19.26
C HIS A 506 -11.36 -14.99 20.76
N SER A 507 -11.15 -13.73 21.19
CA SER A 507 -11.33 -13.33 22.60
C SER A 507 -12.79 -13.12 22.99
N LEU A 508 -13.64 -12.69 22.05
CA LEU A 508 -15.10 -12.64 22.24
C LEU A 508 -15.67 -14.06 22.32
N ALA A 509 -15.37 -14.89 21.32
CA ALA A 509 -15.79 -16.29 21.30
C ALA A 509 -15.27 -17.09 22.52
N PHE A 510 -14.08 -16.76 23.05
CA PHE A 510 -13.57 -17.39 24.26
C PHE A 510 -14.34 -16.97 25.52
N ALA A 511 -14.69 -15.69 25.64
CA ALA A 511 -15.43 -15.17 26.80
C ALA A 511 -16.85 -15.73 26.90
N GLU A 512 -17.47 -16.09 25.77
CA GLU A 512 -18.81 -16.66 25.71
C GLU A 512 -18.79 -18.20 25.74
N VAL A 513 -18.07 -18.83 24.81
CA VAL A 513 -18.06 -20.30 24.61
C VAL A 513 -16.76 -20.96 25.09
N GLY A 514 -15.60 -20.43 24.69
CA GLY A 514 -14.31 -21.10 24.88
C GLY A 514 -13.90 -21.35 26.34
N LYS A 515 -14.36 -20.50 27.28
CA LYS A 515 -14.15 -20.66 28.72
C LYS A 515 -14.64 -22.03 29.25
N ASN A 516 -15.72 -22.57 28.68
CA ASN A 516 -16.30 -23.85 29.07
C ASN A 516 -15.37 -25.03 28.73
N TYR A 517 -14.45 -24.83 27.77
CA TYR A 517 -13.49 -25.82 27.31
C TYR A 517 -12.10 -25.66 27.94
N LYS A 518 -11.90 -24.79 28.94
CA LYS A 518 -10.56 -24.44 29.47
C LYS A 518 -9.71 -25.65 29.89
N GLN A 519 -10.32 -26.65 30.53
CA GLN A 519 -9.62 -27.90 30.94
C GLN A 519 -9.35 -28.88 29.79
N LYS A 520 -9.98 -28.66 28.63
CA LYS A 520 -9.92 -29.51 27.43
C LYS A 520 -9.37 -28.76 26.21
N LEU A 521 -8.79 -27.58 26.41
CA LEU A 521 -8.30 -26.74 25.32
C LEU A 521 -6.99 -27.32 24.76
N ASN A 522 -6.95 -27.53 23.45
CA ASN A 522 -5.70 -27.71 22.74
C ASN A 522 -5.11 -26.32 22.44
N VAL A 523 -4.08 -25.94 23.20
CA VAL A 523 -3.33 -24.70 23.02
C VAL A 523 -2.46 -24.75 21.74
N GLY A 524 -2.20 -25.97 21.22
CA GLY A 524 -1.59 -26.18 19.91
C GLY A 524 -2.62 -26.38 18.79
N SER A 525 -2.14 -26.62 17.58
CA SER A 525 -3.00 -27.03 16.47
C SER A 525 -3.39 -28.50 16.59
N LEU A 526 -4.52 -28.87 15.97
CA LEU A 526 -4.78 -30.27 15.61
C LEU A 526 -3.73 -30.71 14.59
N THR A 527 -3.16 -31.91 14.71
CA THR A 527 -2.17 -32.43 13.76
C THR A 527 -2.59 -33.80 13.24
N SER A 528 -2.25 -34.07 11.98
CA SER A 528 -2.49 -35.37 11.33
C SER A 528 -1.90 -36.54 12.12
N TYR A 529 -0.83 -36.29 12.88
CA TYR A 529 -0.27 -37.28 13.81
C TYR A 529 -1.29 -37.70 14.89
N TRP A 530 -1.86 -36.76 15.64
CA TRP A 530 -2.82 -37.08 16.70
C TRP A 530 -4.11 -37.69 16.13
N VAL A 531 -4.60 -37.15 15.01
CA VAL A 531 -5.78 -37.68 14.31
C VAL A 531 -5.54 -39.14 13.90
N SER A 532 -4.34 -39.50 13.42
CA SER A 532 -4.01 -40.88 13.04
C SER A 532 -4.04 -41.91 14.19
N TYR A 533 -4.17 -41.51 15.45
CA TYR A 533 -4.38 -42.47 16.56
C TYR A 533 -5.86 -42.79 16.82
N VAL A 534 -6.79 -41.94 16.37
CA VAL A 534 -8.23 -42.11 16.57
C VAL A 534 -8.97 -42.61 15.33
N LEU A 535 -8.32 -42.61 14.16
CA LEU A 535 -8.89 -43.14 12.91
C LEU A 535 -8.98 -44.67 12.90
N GLN A 536 -9.99 -45.19 12.20
CA GLN A 536 -10.19 -46.62 12.02
C GLN A 536 -9.11 -47.24 11.11
N ASN A 537 -8.70 -48.48 11.44
CA ASN A 537 -7.88 -49.28 10.54
C ASN A 537 -8.68 -49.71 9.32
N ARG A 538 -8.12 -49.50 8.13
CA ARG A 538 -8.62 -49.98 6.84
C ARG A 538 -7.43 -50.56 6.08
N GLU A 539 -7.63 -51.68 5.41
CA GLU A 539 -6.56 -52.35 4.66
C GLU A 539 -6.22 -51.56 3.38
N GLY A 540 -4.94 -51.54 3.00
CA GLY A 540 -4.47 -50.82 1.80
C GLY A 540 -4.28 -49.30 1.94
N GLU A 541 -4.87 -48.66 2.96
CA GLU A 541 -4.83 -47.20 3.12
C GLU A 541 -3.69 -46.70 4.05
N SER A 542 -3.09 -45.56 3.69
CA SER A 542 -2.14 -44.87 4.57
C SER A 542 -2.87 -44.00 5.59
N ARG A 543 -2.89 -44.43 6.85
CA ARG A 543 -3.59 -43.73 7.94
C ARG A 543 -3.12 -42.28 8.16
N TYR A 544 -1.88 -41.93 7.79
CA TYR A 544 -1.38 -40.56 7.88
C TYR A 544 -1.93 -39.66 6.76
N VAL A 545 -2.12 -40.21 5.55
CA VAL A 545 -2.74 -39.50 4.42
C VAL A 545 -4.21 -39.21 4.74
N ARG A 546 -4.97 -40.23 5.19
CA ARG A 546 -6.36 -40.04 5.62
C ARG A 546 -6.48 -39.09 6.81
N ALA A 547 -5.60 -39.18 7.81
CA ALA A 547 -5.57 -38.21 8.92
C ALA A 547 -5.26 -36.78 8.50
N LYS A 548 -4.47 -36.58 7.43
CA LYS A 548 -4.29 -35.25 6.82
C LYS A 548 -5.59 -34.77 6.18
N MET A 549 -6.26 -35.60 5.38
CA MET A 549 -7.54 -35.26 4.74
C MET A 549 -8.63 -34.92 5.78
N VAL A 550 -8.74 -35.69 6.86
CA VAL A 550 -9.64 -35.40 8.00
C VAL A 550 -9.29 -34.08 8.68
N THR A 551 -8.00 -33.79 8.91
CA THR A 551 -7.56 -32.51 9.49
C THR A 551 -7.86 -31.33 8.57
N GLN A 552 -7.71 -31.49 7.24
CA GLN A 552 -8.07 -30.48 6.24
C GLN A 552 -9.59 -30.26 6.19
N THR A 553 -10.38 -31.32 6.22
CA THR A 553 -11.86 -31.27 6.21
C THR A 553 -12.40 -30.55 7.44
N LEU A 554 -11.87 -30.87 8.62
CA LEU A 554 -12.17 -30.13 9.86
C LEU A 554 -11.77 -28.66 9.74
N SER A 555 -10.56 -28.36 9.26
CA SER A 555 -10.08 -26.97 9.14
C SER A 555 -10.93 -26.15 8.17
N ALA A 556 -11.36 -26.74 7.05
CA ALA A 556 -12.27 -26.12 6.10
C ALA A 556 -13.63 -25.82 6.74
N PHE A 557 -14.21 -26.77 7.48
CA PHE A 557 -15.49 -26.57 8.18
C PHE A 557 -15.42 -25.54 9.30
N LEU A 558 -14.33 -25.50 10.06
CA LEU A 558 -14.13 -24.47 11.10
C LEU A 558 -13.95 -23.06 10.49
N ALA A 559 -13.52 -22.97 9.23
CA ALA A 559 -13.37 -21.71 8.49
C ALA A 559 -14.61 -21.32 7.65
N SER A 560 -15.52 -22.24 7.32
CA SER A 560 -16.71 -21.99 6.50
C SER A 560 -17.89 -21.44 7.31
N PRO A 561 -18.93 -20.85 6.68
CA PRO A 561 -20.16 -20.46 7.38
C PRO A 561 -21.08 -21.66 7.70
N ASP A 562 -20.82 -22.84 7.13
CA ASP A 562 -21.76 -23.97 7.09
C ASP A 562 -22.14 -24.53 8.46
N GLU A 563 -23.39 -24.95 8.63
CA GLU A 563 -23.88 -25.50 9.91
C GLU A 563 -23.37 -26.92 10.21
N SER A 564 -22.89 -27.66 9.21
CA SER A 564 -22.41 -29.05 9.36
C SER A 564 -21.30 -29.42 8.37
N ILE A 565 -20.56 -30.48 8.68
CA ILE A 565 -19.50 -30.99 7.80
C ILE A 565 -20.14 -31.74 6.62
N THR A 566 -19.77 -31.32 5.40
CA THR A 566 -20.26 -31.82 4.11
C THR A 566 -19.10 -32.31 3.22
N LEU A 567 -19.43 -32.98 2.10
CA LEU A 567 -18.44 -33.44 1.11
C LEU A 567 -17.66 -32.31 0.42
N GLU A 568 -18.18 -31.08 0.42
CA GLU A 568 -17.52 -29.90 -0.15
C GLU A 568 -16.31 -29.45 0.69
N HIS A 569 -16.29 -29.79 1.98
CA HIS A 569 -15.16 -29.54 2.88
C HIS A 569 -14.00 -30.52 2.66
N ALA A 570 -14.26 -31.69 2.05
CA ALA A 570 -13.25 -32.71 1.80
C ALA A 570 -12.36 -32.32 0.60
N PRO A 571 -11.03 -32.48 0.69
CA PRO A 571 -10.11 -32.06 -0.36
C PRO A 571 -10.41 -32.76 -1.69
N ILE A 572 -10.35 -32.01 -2.80
CA ILE A 572 -10.51 -32.57 -4.16
C ILE A 572 -9.30 -33.43 -4.55
N TRP A 573 -8.12 -33.04 -4.08
CA TRP A 573 -6.84 -33.67 -4.41
C TRP A 573 -6.09 -34.06 -3.13
N CYS A 574 -5.51 -35.25 -3.10
CA CYS A 574 -4.61 -35.68 -2.04
C CYS A 574 -3.31 -36.26 -2.61
N LYS A 575 -2.27 -36.33 -1.78
CA LYS A 575 -1.02 -37.01 -2.12
C LYS A 575 -1.10 -38.44 -1.59
N ASN A 576 -1.08 -39.42 -2.50
CA ASN A 576 -1.14 -40.82 -2.11
C ASN A 576 0.19 -41.32 -1.49
N THR A 577 0.20 -42.57 -1.02
CA THR A 577 1.37 -43.20 -0.39
C THR A 577 2.60 -43.28 -1.31
N ALA A 578 2.42 -43.25 -2.64
CA ALA A 578 3.49 -43.18 -3.63
C ALA A 578 3.96 -41.74 -3.95
N GLY A 579 3.46 -40.75 -3.20
CA GLY A 579 3.83 -39.35 -3.33
C GLY A 579 3.19 -38.61 -4.52
N ARG A 580 2.27 -39.25 -5.25
CA ARG A 580 1.58 -38.66 -6.42
C ARG A 580 0.32 -37.93 -5.99
N ILE A 581 0.05 -36.78 -6.61
CA ILE A 581 -1.22 -36.07 -6.45
C ILE A 581 -2.29 -36.82 -7.25
N VAL A 582 -3.37 -37.21 -6.59
CA VAL A 582 -4.51 -37.94 -7.17
C VAL A 582 -5.82 -37.29 -6.75
N ALA A 583 -6.87 -37.46 -7.53
CA ALA A 583 -8.21 -37.06 -7.14
C ALA A 583 -8.69 -37.93 -5.97
N VAL A 584 -9.48 -37.36 -5.06
CA VAL A 584 -10.10 -38.11 -3.98
C VAL A 584 -11.47 -38.61 -4.45
N GLU A 585 -11.62 -39.93 -4.53
CA GLU A 585 -12.88 -40.60 -4.91
C GLU A 585 -14.02 -40.26 -3.93
N ARG A 586 -15.27 -40.41 -4.37
CA ARG A 586 -16.45 -39.99 -3.57
C ARG A 586 -16.54 -40.78 -2.27
N GLU A 587 -16.31 -42.09 -2.34
CA GLU A 587 -16.38 -43.02 -1.22
C GLU A 587 -15.34 -42.66 -0.15
N GLU A 588 -14.12 -42.29 -0.56
CA GLU A 588 -13.06 -41.82 0.35
C GLU A 588 -13.43 -40.47 1.00
N LYS A 589 -14.08 -39.57 0.27
CA LYS A 589 -14.60 -38.31 0.85
C LYS A 589 -15.68 -38.56 1.88
N GLU A 590 -16.58 -39.51 1.66
CA GLU A 590 -17.63 -39.89 2.62
C GLU A 590 -17.01 -40.43 3.92
N ILE A 591 -16.03 -41.32 3.80
CA ILE A 591 -15.24 -41.84 4.94
C ILE A 591 -14.56 -40.72 5.72
N VAL A 592 -13.85 -39.83 5.03
CA VAL A 592 -13.13 -38.68 5.63
C VAL A 592 -14.09 -37.73 6.33
N VAL A 593 -15.27 -37.46 5.75
CA VAL A 593 -16.30 -36.60 6.35
C VAL A 593 -16.90 -37.23 7.61
N ASP A 594 -17.17 -38.54 7.60
CA ASP A 594 -17.72 -39.22 8.78
C ASP A 594 -16.71 -39.34 9.93
N GLU A 595 -15.43 -39.60 9.63
CA GLU A 595 -14.37 -39.54 10.66
C GLU A 595 -14.18 -38.10 11.19
N ALA A 596 -14.29 -37.07 10.34
CA ALA A 596 -14.29 -35.67 10.77
C ALA A 596 -15.50 -35.34 11.67
N ARG A 597 -16.71 -35.79 11.33
CA ARG A 597 -17.92 -35.64 12.15
C ARG A 597 -17.78 -36.32 13.52
N GLN A 598 -17.22 -37.52 13.56
CA GLN A 598 -16.96 -38.23 14.81
C GLN A 598 -16.00 -37.43 15.72
N ILE A 599 -14.86 -36.97 15.18
CA ILE A 599 -13.89 -36.16 15.93
C ILE A 599 -14.52 -34.85 16.40
N TRP A 600 -15.26 -34.14 15.54
CA TRP A 600 -15.95 -32.90 15.90
C TRP A 600 -16.95 -33.11 17.04
N THR A 601 -17.74 -34.18 16.98
CA THR A 601 -18.66 -34.57 18.07
C THR A 601 -17.92 -34.83 19.38
N GLN A 602 -16.74 -35.47 19.33
CA GLN A 602 -15.91 -35.64 20.52
C GLN A 602 -15.30 -34.33 21.02
N MET A 603 -14.93 -33.40 20.14
CA MET A 603 -14.44 -32.06 20.51
C MET A 603 -15.48 -31.26 21.29
N GLN A 604 -16.74 -31.28 20.85
CA GLN A 604 -17.85 -30.56 21.48
C GLN A 604 -18.15 -31.00 22.92
N ARG A 605 -17.87 -32.25 23.30
CA ARG A 605 -18.12 -32.75 24.67
C ARG A 605 -17.27 -31.98 25.70
N LEU A 606 -17.89 -31.55 26.81
CA LEU A 606 -17.20 -30.79 27.86
C LEU A 606 -16.31 -31.65 28.78
N GLY A 607 -16.62 -32.95 28.92
CA GLY A 607 -15.85 -33.86 29.77
C GLY A 607 -14.39 -34.04 29.31
N PRO A 608 -13.46 -34.29 30.25
CA PRO A 608 -12.03 -34.44 29.94
C PRO A 608 -11.79 -35.62 29.00
N THR A 609 -10.87 -35.46 28.03
CA THR A 609 -10.49 -36.52 27.08
C THR A 609 -8.99 -36.79 27.13
N PRO A 610 -8.53 -38.06 27.17
CA PRO A 610 -7.12 -38.38 27.10
C PRO A 610 -6.55 -38.21 25.69
N GLU A 611 -7.34 -38.37 24.63
CA GLU A 611 -6.87 -38.18 23.26
C GLU A 611 -6.72 -36.69 22.91
N MET A 612 -5.55 -36.33 22.39
CA MET A 612 -5.27 -34.95 21.94
C MET A 612 -6.14 -34.55 20.74
N ALA A 613 -6.53 -35.50 19.89
CA ALA A 613 -7.39 -35.25 18.72
C ALA A 613 -8.82 -34.82 19.10
N HIS A 614 -9.29 -35.21 20.29
CA HIS A 614 -10.63 -34.87 20.79
C HIS A 614 -10.65 -33.55 21.58
N LYS A 615 -9.52 -32.84 21.73
CA LYS A 615 -9.46 -31.58 22.48
C LYS A 615 -9.96 -30.40 21.64
N MET A 616 -10.63 -29.46 22.29
CA MET A 616 -11.20 -28.29 21.62
C MET A 616 -10.10 -27.35 21.13
N THR A 617 -10.17 -26.90 19.88
CA THR A 617 -9.22 -25.94 19.30
C THR A 617 -9.75 -24.51 19.39
N HIS A 618 -8.87 -23.52 19.16
CA HIS A 618 -9.27 -22.11 19.12
C HIS A 618 -10.32 -21.80 18.04
N ASP A 619 -10.18 -22.39 16.85
CA ASP A 619 -11.15 -22.25 15.77
C ASP A 619 -12.40 -23.11 16.00
N GLY A 620 -12.29 -24.17 16.82
CA GLY A 620 -13.41 -25.02 17.24
C GLY A 620 -14.43 -24.27 18.10
N TYR A 621 -14.01 -23.59 19.17
CA TYR A 621 -14.96 -22.80 19.96
C TYR A 621 -15.42 -21.54 19.22
N LEU A 622 -14.61 -20.99 18.30
CA LEU A 622 -15.04 -19.91 17.40
C LEU A 622 -16.15 -20.37 16.46
N LYS A 623 -16.05 -21.58 15.91
CA LYS A 623 -17.12 -22.18 15.10
C LYS A 623 -18.40 -22.38 15.92
N LEU A 624 -18.30 -22.90 17.15
CA LEU A 624 -19.47 -23.01 18.04
C LEU A 624 -20.13 -21.65 18.30
N TRP A 625 -19.33 -20.60 18.49
CA TRP A 625 -19.85 -19.23 18.66
C TRP A 625 -20.49 -18.70 17.37
N GLN A 626 -19.90 -18.92 16.19
CA GLN A 626 -20.52 -18.57 14.90
C GLN A 626 -21.91 -19.24 14.74
N LEU A 627 -22.01 -20.52 15.06
CA LEU A 627 -23.28 -21.27 14.98
C LEU A 627 -24.35 -20.77 15.95
N GLN A 628 -23.99 -20.08 17.03
CA GLN A 628 -24.93 -19.41 17.95
C GLN A 628 -25.52 -18.11 17.39
N LYS A 629 -24.98 -17.57 16.28
CA LYS A 629 -25.40 -16.30 15.64
C LYS A 629 -25.43 -15.11 16.63
N PRO A 630 -24.27 -14.74 17.21
CA PRO A 630 -24.18 -13.75 18.28
C PRO A 630 -24.56 -12.35 17.80
N SER A 631 -25.31 -11.61 18.61
CA SER A 631 -25.67 -10.21 18.31
C SER A 631 -24.76 -9.25 19.08
N LEU A 632 -23.90 -8.55 18.33
CA LEU A 632 -23.01 -7.50 18.82
C LEU A 632 -23.66 -6.10 18.72
N SER A 633 -24.65 -5.94 17.84
CA SER A 633 -25.32 -4.66 17.55
C SER A 633 -26.14 -4.07 18.71
N SER A 634 -26.39 -4.82 19.79
CA SER A 634 -26.97 -4.30 21.04
C SER A 634 -25.98 -3.43 21.83
N CYS A 635 -24.69 -3.77 21.76
CA CYS A 635 -23.62 -3.14 22.52
C CYS A 635 -22.86 -2.06 21.74
N TYR A 636 -22.91 -2.09 20.42
CA TYR A 636 -22.08 -1.26 19.54
C TYR A 636 -22.87 -0.71 18.36
N ASP A 637 -22.61 0.55 18.04
CA ASP A 637 -23.29 1.28 16.97
C ASP A 637 -22.53 1.14 15.63
N ALA A 638 -21.22 0.85 15.71
CA ALA A 638 -20.41 0.41 14.58
C ALA A 638 -19.27 -0.56 14.99
N ILE A 639 -18.85 -1.42 14.05
CA ILE A 639 -17.75 -2.38 14.21
C ILE A 639 -16.65 -2.05 13.20
N PHE A 640 -15.42 -1.89 13.68
CA PHE A 640 -14.22 -1.81 12.85
C PHE A 640 -13.55 -3.17 12.77
N VAL A 641 -13.14 -3.59 11.58
CA VAL A 641 -12.42 -4.85 11.34
C VAL A 641 -11.11 -4.51 10.63
N ASP A 642 -9.97 -4.60 11.32
CA ASP A 642 -8.65 -4.37 10.72
C ASP A 642 -8.02 -5.69 10.25
N GLU A 643 -7.22 -5.61 9.19
CA GLU A 643 -6.71 -6.75 8.41
C GLU A 643 -7.82 -7.68 7.89
N ALA A 644 -8.96 -7.11 7.46
CA ALA A 644 -10.15 -7.86 7.04
C ALA A 644 -9.89 -8.87 5.90
N GLN A 645 -8.86 -8.68 5.07
CA GLN A 645 -8.45 -9.66 4.04
C GLN A 645 -7.98 -11.02 4.59
N ASP A 646 -7.57 -11.08 5.86
CA ASP A 646 -7.06 -12.31 6.48
C ASP A 646 -8.13 -13.06 7.31
N CYS A 647 -9.37 -12.57 7.30
CA CYS A 647 -10.48 -13.24 7.98
C CYS A 647 -10.96 -14.47 7.21
N THR A 648 -11.46 -15.47 7.95
CA THR A 648 -12.15 -16.64 7.38
C THR A 648 -13.62 -16.31 7.07
N PRO A 649 -14.27 -17.07 6.17
CA PRO A 649 -15.71 -16.95 5.95
C PRO A 649 -16.57 -17.05 7.23
N ALA A 650 -16.21 -17.92 8.18
CA ALA A 650 -16.87 -18.02 9.50
C ALA A 650 -16.79 -16.71 10.32
N ILE A 651 -15.65 -16.02 10.27
CA ILE A 651 -15.47 -14.72 10.91
C ILE A 651 -16.33 -13.65 10.20
N MET A 652 -16.39 -13.69 8.87
CA MET A 652 -17.21 -12.77 8.07
C MET A 652 -18.71 -12.99 8.25
N ASP A 653 -19.17 -14.23 8.43
CA ASP A 653 -20.57 -14.55 8.75
C ASP A 653 -21.03 -13.92 10.08
N ILE A 654 -20.19 -13.98 11.12
CA ILE A 654 -20.44 -13.28 12.39
C ILE A 654 -20.49 -11.76 12.18
N ILE A 655 -19.60 -11.19 11.37
CA ILE A 655 -19.48 -9.74 11.18
C ILE A 655 -20.61 -9.17 10.31
N LEU A 656 -21.00 -9.86 9.24
CA LEU A 656 -21.97 -9.40 8.26
C LEU A 656 -23.43 -9.69 8.64
N SER A 657 -23.66 -10.52 9.67
CA SER A 657 -24.98 -10.71 10.29
C SER A 657 -25.38 -9.61 11.27
N GLN A 658 -24.51 -8.63 11.52
CA GLN A 658 -24.75 -7.51 12.44
C GLN A 658 -25.57 -6.40 11.76
N SER A 659 -26.52 -5.81 12.50
CA SER A 659 -27.38 -4.72 12.00
C SER A 659 -26.78 -3.32 12.18
N CYS A 660 -25.75 -3.19 13.00
CA CYS A 660 -24.94 -1.97 13.14
C CYS A 660 -24.05 -1.72 11.90
N CYS A 661 -23.43 -0.55 11.80
CA CYS A 661 -22.50 -0.26 10.71
C CYS A 661 -21.22 -1.14 10.82
N VAL A 662 -20.71 -1.64 9.69
CA VAL A 662 -19.49 -2.46 9.62
C VAL A 662 -18.48 -1.76 8.71
N ILE A 663 -17.30 -1.44 9.25
CA ILE A 663 -16.19 -0.82 8.52
C ILE A 663 -15.05 -1.84 8.42
N LEU A 664 -14.89 -2.42 7.23
CA LEU A 664 -13.84 -3.36 6.87
C LEU A 664 -12.62 -2.59 6.36
N VAL A 665 -11.47 -2.73 7.02
CA VAL A 665 -10.22 -2.07 6.66
C VAL A 665 -9.15 -3.12 6.38
N GLY A 666 -8.46 -2.97 5.25
CA GLY A 666 -7.52 -4.00 4.83
C GLY A 666 -6.78 -3.67 3.54
N ASP A 667 -5.73 -4.46 3.29
CA ASP A 667 -4.99 -4.45 2.03
C ASP A 667 -5.17 -5.81 1.33
N PRO A 668 -5.97 -5.90 0.25
CA PRO A 668 -6.19 -7.17 -0.46
C PRO A 668 -4.89 -7.77 -1.02
N HIS A 669 -3.82 -6.99 -1.14
CA HIS A 669 -2.51 -7.43 -1.64
C HIS A 669 -1.53 -7.81 -0.51
N GLN A 670 -1.95 -7.75 0.75
CA GLN A 670 -1.19 -8.30 1.89
C GLN A 670 -1.79 -9.58 2.46
N GLN A 671 -2.82 -10.17 1.82
CA GLN A 671 -3.36 -11.46 2.22
C GLN A 671 -2.30 -12.57 2.07
N ILE A 672 -1.92 -13.19 3.19
CA ILE A 672 -0.91 -14.28 3.24
C ILE A 672 -1.29 -15.41 4.22
N TYR A 673 -2.54 -15.45 4.67
CA TYR A 673 -3.05 -16.48 5.59
C TYR A 673 -4.08 -17.41 4.93
N THR A 674 -4.10 -17.49 3.61
CA THR A 674 -4.97 -18.38 2.79
C THR A 674 -4.86 -19.85 3.22
N PHE A 675 -3.67 -20.29 3.66
CA PHE A 675 -3.46 -21.63 4.25
C PHE A 675 -4.26 -21.92 5.53
N ARG A 676 -4.89 -20.90 6.14
CA ARG A 676 -5.80 -21.01 7.30
C ARG A 676 -7.28 -20.97 6.90
N GLY A 677 -7.59 -21.00 5.60
CA GLY A 677 -8.96 -20.80 5.08
C GLY A 677 -9.40 -19.34 5.06
N ALA A 678 -8.46 -18.38 5.11
CA ALA A 678 -8.77 -16.97 4.87
C ALA A 678 -9.15 -16.76 3.40
N VAL A 679 -10.19 -15.96 3.17
CA VAL A 679 -10.73 -15.63 1.84
C VAL A 679 -10.72 -14.11 1.69
N ASN A 680 -10.55 -13.58 0.48
CA ASN A 680 -10.26 -12.15 0.32
C ASN A 680 -11.52 -11.28 0.49
N ALA A 681 -11.93 -11.08 1.75
CA ALA A 681 -13.13 -10.36 2.09
C ALA A 681 -13.14 -8.92 1.52
N MET A 682 -11.97 -8.29 1.37
CA MET A 682 -11.82 -6.97 0.75
C MET A 682 -12.22 -6.98 -0.73
N SER A 683 -12.05 -8.09 -1.44
CA SER A 683 -12.53 -8.28 -2.82
C SER A 683 -13.99 -8.77 -2.86
N GLU A 684 -14.33 -9.82 -2.13
CA GLU A 684 -15.57 -10.60 -2.37
C GLU A 684 -16.82 -10.06 -1.66
N VAL A 685 -16.68 -9.46 -0.48
CA VAL A 685 -17.85 -9.03 0.32
C VAL A 685 -18.63 -7.90 -0.37
N PRO A 686 -19.98 -7.96 -0.47
CA PRO A 686 -20.78 -6.84 -0.95
C PRO A 686 -20.65 -5.63 -0.03
N HIS A 687 -20.64 -4.43 -0.59
CA HIS A 687 -20.40 -3.20 0.16
C HIS A 687 -21.29 -2.06 -0.34
N THR A 688 -21.65 -1.17 0.59
CA THR A 688 -22.40 0.05 0.30
C THR A 688 -21.49 1.18 -0.18
N HIS A 689 -20.27 1.24 0.38
CA HIS A 689 -19.29 2.30 0.12
C HIS A 689 -17.87 1.69 0.05
N VAL A 690 -17.03 2.23 -0.84
CA VAL A 690 -15.61 1.90 -0.91
C VAL A 690 -14.76 3.17 -0.93
N PHE A 691 -13.81 3.22 -0.01
CA PHE A 691 -12.77 4.23 0.09
C PHE A 691 -11.41 3.59 -0.16
N TYR A 692 -10.44 4.40 -0.59
CA TYR A 692 -9.06 3.99 -0.82
C TYR A 692 -8.13 4.85 0.01
N LEU A 693 -7.11 4.25 0.60
CA LEU A 693 -5.94 4.96 1.12
C LEU A 693 -4.73 4.53 0.29
N THR A 694 -4.12 5.48 -0.43
CA THR A 694 -3.05 5.23 -1.40
C THR A 694 -1.68 5.80 -0.99
N GLN A 695 -1.66 6.82 -0.13
CA GLN A 695 -0.44 7.43 0.38
C GLN A 695 0.11 6.74 1.64
N SER A 696 1.27 6.10 1.50
CA SER A 696 2.05 5.51 2.59
C SER A 696 2.85 6.57 3.35
N PHE A 697 2.84 6.47 4.68
CA PHE A 697 3.69 7.24 5.58
C PHE A 697 4.95 6.47 6.02
N ARG A 698 5.15 5.25 5.52
CA ARG A 698 6.22 4.35 5.96
C ARG A 698 7.53 4.55 5.20
N PHE A 699 7.46 4.77 3.89
CA PHE A 699 8.60 4.72 2.96
C PHE A 699 8.52 5.77 1.86
N GLY A 700 9.66 6.04 1.24
CA GLY A 700 9.82 7.03 0.16
C GLY A 700 9.36 6.57 -1.23
N SER A 701 9.55 7.44 -2.22
CA SER A 701 9.12 7.24 -3.62
C SER A 701 9.68 5.99 -4.28
N GLU A 702 10.93 5.63 -3.96
CA GLU A 702 11.68 4.52 -4.57
C GLU A 702 11.10 3.16 -4.19
N ILE A 703 10.91 2.92 -2.89
CA ILE A 703 10.27 1.70 -2.37
C ILE A 703 8.80 1.63 -2.80
N ALA A 704 8.11 2.79 -2.80
CA ALA A 704 6.74 2.89 -3.31
C ALA A 704 6.63 2.54 -4.80
N TYR A 705 7.61 2.92 -5.63
CA TYR A 705 7.64 2.58 -7.06
C TYR A 705 7.78 1.06 -7.27
N ILE A 706 8.66 0.39 -6.53
CA ILE A 706 8.80 -1.07 -6.60
C ILE A 706 7.50 -1.75 -6.18
N GLY A 707 6.89 -1.30 -5.06
CA GLY A 707 5.59 -1.81 -4.61
C GLY A 707 4.49 -1.61 -5.66
N ALA A 708 4.37 -0.41 -6.23
CA ALA A 708 3.42 -0.10 -7.30
C ALA A 708 3.67 -0.94 -8.57
N THR A 709 4.93 -1.22 -8.91
CA THR A 709 5.29 -2.03 -10.07
C THR A 709 4.86 -3.49 -9.90
N ILE A 710 4.98 -4.07 -8.70
CA ILE A 710 4.45 -5.42 -8.42
C ILE A 710 2.93 -5.44 -8.53
N LEU A 711 2.25 -4.45 -7.95
CA LEU A 711 0.79 -4.34 -8.03
C LEU A 711 0.29 -4.22 -9.48
N ASP A 712 0.99 -3.44 -10.31
CA ASP A 712 0.66 -3.23 -11.73
C ASP A 712 1.00 -4.45 -12.60
N VAL A 713 2.26 -4.90 -12.62
CA VAL A 713 2.76 -5.92 -13.54
C VAL A 713 2.32 -7.33 -13.14
N CYS A 714 2.29 -7.63 -11.85
CA CYS A 714 2.01 -8.98 -11.36
C CYS A 714 0.55 -9.18 -10.96
N LYS A 715 -0.16 -8.11 -10.57
CA LYS A 715 -1.54 -8.18 -10.07
C LYS A 715 -2.55 -7.33 -10.86
N ASN A 716 -2.13 -6.68 -11.96
CA ASN A 716 -2.97 -5.84 -12.85
C ASN A 716 -3.69 -4.65 -12.16
N VAL A 717 -3.19 -4.18 -11.01
CA VAL A 717 -3.77 -3.07 -10.24
C VAL A 717 -3.28 -1.73 -10.78
N ARG A 718 -3.82 -1.31 -11.93
CA ARG A 718 -3.42 -0.06 -12.62
C ARG A 718 -4.18 1.20 -12.20
N LYS A 719 -5.43 1.06 -11.76
CA LYS A 719 -6.35 2.20 -11.51
C LYS A 719 -6.09 2.92 -10.18
N LYS A 720 -5.22 2.38 -9.32
CA LYS A 720 -4.83 2.93 -8.02
C LYS A 720 -3.34 2.70 -7.82
N THR A 721 -2.60 3.76 -7.59
CA THR A 721 -1.14 3.73 -7.48
C THR A 721 -0.73 3.92 -6.02
N LEU A 722 0.16 3.07 -5.52
CA LEU A 722 0.81 3.27 -4.21
C LEU A 722 1.72 4.50 -4.28
N VAL A 723 1.50 5.48 -3.41
CA VAL A 723 2.30 6.69 -3.28
C VAL A 723 3.08 6.63 -1.96
N GLY A 724 4.36 6.98 -1.98
CA GLY A 724 5.20 7.07 -0.78
C GLY A 724 5.06 8.42 -0.06
N SER A 725 5.76 8.53 1.06
CA SER A 725 5.94 9.81 1.75
C SER A 725 7.06 10.63 1.08
N ASN A 726 7.23 11.89 1.49
CA ASN A 726 8.36 12.73 1.03
C ASN A 726 9.70 12.39 1.72
N SER A 727 9.79 11.26 2.44
CA SER A 727 11.08 10.72 2.88
C SER A 727 11.90 10.22 1.69
N GLU A 728 13.20 10.45 1.72
CA GLU A 728 14.13 9.72 0.84
C GLU A 728 14.07 8.21 1.13
N GLY A 729 14.33 7.40 0.11
CA GLY A 729 14.40 5.96 0.22
C GLY A 729 15.42 5.39 -0.74
N ASP A 730 16.15 4.37 -0.31
CA ASP A 730 17.17 3.67 -1.08
C ASP A 730 16.69 2.28 -1.51
N VAL A 731 17.04 1.90 -2.74
CA VAL A 731 16.83 0.56 -3.32
C VAL A 731 18.12 -0.01 -3.94
N SER A 732 19.21 0.75 -3.91
CA SER A 732 20.55 0.32 -4.37
C SER A 732 21.18 -0.69 -3.42
N GLY A 733 20.88 -0.61 -2.12
CA GLY A 733 21.52 -1.38 -1.08
C GLY A 733 22.93 -0.88 -0.72
N THR A 734 23.40 0.23 -1.31
CA THR A 734 24.72 0.80 -0.96
C THR A 734 24.70 1.61 0.33
N GLU A 735 23.53 2.12 0.75
CA GLU A 735 23.36 2.98 1.93
C GLU A 735 22.85 2.21 3.17
N ALA A 736 22.90 0.88 3.13
CA ALA A 736 22.46 0.00 4.20
C ALA A 736 23.24 0.26 5.50
N THR A 737 22.60 0.92 6.45
CA THR A 737 23.17 1.30 7.75
C THR A 737 22.30 0.84 8.92
N GLY A 738 22.95 0.53 10.05
CA GLY A 738 22.29 -0.02 11.24
C GLY A 738 21.77 -1.45 11.05
N THR A 739 20.82 -1.84 11.89
CA THR A 739 20.22 -3.19 11.90
C THR A 739 19.51 -3.52 10.58
N VAL A 740 19.86 -4.67 9.98
CA VAL A 740 19.25 -5.17 8.74
C VAL A 740 18.27 -6.30 9.04
N ALA A 741 17.02 -6.16 8.59
CA ALA A 741 16.02 -7.22 8.69
C ALA A 741 16.04 -8.11 7.45
N CYS A 742 16.57 -9.33 7.58
CA CYS A 742 16.58 -10.36 6.53
C CYS A 742 15.25 -11.14 6.57
N LEU A 743 14.44 -10.94 5.53
CA LEU A 743 13.11 -11.54 5.39
C LEU A 743 13.11 -12.62 4.31
N SER A 744 12.78 -13.85 4.71
CA SER A 744 12.74 -15.03 3.82
C SER A 744 11.32 -15.55 3.62
N ARG A 745 11.09 -16.25 2.50
CA ARG A 745 9.87 -17.03 2.26
C ARG A 745 9.78 -18.25 3.18
N ASN A 746 10.89 -18.95 3.42
CA ASN A 746 10.91 -20.23 4.13
C ASN A 746 11.86 -20.28 5.36
N ASN A 747 11.68 -21.27 6.25
CA ASN A 747 12.48 -21.41 7.48
C ASN A 747 13.89 -21.98 7.27
N LEU A 748 14.13 -22.73 6.18
CA LEU A 748 15.47 -23.22 5.83
C LEU A 748 16.40 -22.05 5.51
N THR A 749 15.97 -21.08 4.70
CA THR A 749 16.77 -19.90 4.35
C THR A 749 17.03 -18.99 5.56
N VAL A 750 16.11 -18.90 6.53
CA VAL A 750 16.37 -18.23 7.82
C VAL A 750 17.47 -18.95 8.63
N PHE A 751 17.52 -20.28 8.60
CA PHE A 751 18.60 -21.05 9.23
C PHE A 751 19.94 -20.84 8.49
N GLU A 752 19.92 -20.86 7.15
CA GLU A 752 21.10 -20.64 6.31
C GLU A 752 21.69 -19.25 6.55
N ASP A 753 20.87 -18.21 6.58
CA ASP A 753 21.31 -16.84 6.92
C ASP A 753 21.85 -16.77 8.35
N ALA A 754 21.21 -17.43 9.33
CA ALA A 754 21.73 -17.50 10.70
C ALA A 754 23.10 -18.19 10.77
N VAL A 755 23.32 -19.27 10.01
CA VAL A 755 24.63 -19.94 9.87
C VAL A 755 25.65 -19.02 9.19
N ASN A 756 25.26 -18.29 8.14
CA ASN A 756 26.16 -17.41 7.40
C ASN A 756 26.62 -16.21 8.23
N PHE A 757 25.70 -15.51 8.90
CA PHE A 757 26.02 -14.32 9.71
C PHE A 757 26.74 -14.65 11.03
N THR A 758 26.57 -15.86 11.55
CA THR A 758 27.33 -16.34 12.72
C THR A 758 28.62 -17.09 12.33
N SER A 759 28.91 -17.30 11.04
CA SER A 759 30.17 -17.86 10.55
C SER A 759 31.30 -16.82 10.54
N GLY A 760 32.56 -17.29 10.55
CA GLY A 760 33.75 -16.42 10.57
C GLY A 760 34.33 -16.13 11.97
N GLU A 761 35.40 -15.32 11.98
CA GLU A 761 36.17 -14.93 13.18
C GLU A 761 35.43 -13.94 14.08
N ASN A 762 34.72 -12.97 13.47
CA ASN A 762 33.86 -12.00 14.15
C ASN A 762 32.38 -12.30 13.84
N PRO A 763 31.71 -13.15 14.63
CA PRO A 763 30.30 -13.50 14.39
C PRO A 763 29.37 -12.33 14.68
N ALA A 764 28.42 -12.05 13.79
CA ALA A 764 27.45 -10.98 13.98
C ALA A 764 26.40 -11.34 15.05
N LYS A 765 25.85 -10.32 15.71
CA LYS A 765 24.73 -10.45 16.65
C LYS A 765 23.42 -10.57 15.88
N ILE A 766 22.64 -11.61 16.18
CA ILE A 766 21.42 -11.93 15.43
C ILE A 766 20.17 -11.97 16.32
N HIS A 767 19.03 -11.62 15.77
CA HIS A 767 17.73 -11.76 16.42
C HIS A 767 16.77 -12.58 15.55
N LEU A 768 16.41 -13.80 15.97
CA LEU A 768 15.40 -14.60 15.29
C LEU A 768 14.00 -14.13 15.69
N LEU A 769 13.15 -13.77 14.71
CA LEU A 769 11.77 -13.36 14.98
C LEU A 769 10.95 -14.47 15.66
N GLY A 770 10.34 -14.12 16.79
CA GLY A 770 9.65 -15.06 17.69
C GLY A 770 10.57 -15.87 18.61
N GLY A 771 11.88 -15.66 18.56
CA GLY A 771 12.87 -16.31 19.43
C GLY A 771 13.25 -17.75 19.04
N LEU A 772 14.28 -18.27 19.72
CA LEU A 772 14.88 -19.58 19.46
C LEU A 772 13.89 -20.75 19.60
N GLU A 773 12.93 -20.62 20.54
CA GLU A 773 11.96 -21.68 20.84
C GLU A 773 10.88 -21.78 19.76
N ALA A 774 10.30 -20.65 19.34
CA ALA A 774 9.30 -20.63 18.27
C ALA A 774 9.91 -20.91 16.89
N PHE A 775 11.22 -20.72 16.71
CA PHE A 775 11.94 -21.26 15.55
C PHE A 775 12.11 -22.79 15.66
N GLY A 776 12.36 -23.28 16.88
CA GLY A 776 12.50 -24.70 17.18
C GLY A 776 13.93 -25.23 17.01
N LEU A 777 14.95 -24.44 17.36
CA LEU A 777 16.35 -24.89 17.36
C LEU A 777 16.56 -26.14 18.23
N LYS A 778 15.90 -26.19 19.41
CA LYS A 778 15.88 -27.39 20.28
C LYS A 778 15.35 -28.62 19.53
N LYS A 779 14.34 -28.45 18.66
CA LYS A 779 13.77 -29.52 17.83
C LYS A 779 14.72 -29.96 16.72
N ILE A 780 15.44 -29.03 16.07
CA ILE A 780 16.47 -29.37 15.06
C ILE A 780 17.59 -30.20 15.71
N HIS A 781 18.02 -29.83 16.92
CA HIS A 781 19.04 -30.57 17.66
C HIS A 781 18.59 -31.98 18.07
N ASP A 782 17.36 -32.13 18.58
CA ASP A 782 16.82 -33.46 18.94
C ASP A 782 16.52 -34.33 17.70
N LEU A 783 16.20 -33.72 16.55
CA LEU A 783 16.06 -34.42 15.27
C LEU A 783 17.42 -34.93 14.75
N TRP A 784 18.50 -34.18 14.97
CA TRP A 784 19.88 -34.65 14.73
C TRP A 784 20.27 -35.80 15.64
N LYS A 785 19.89 -35.79 16.93
CA LYS A 785 20.09 -36.96 17.80
C LYS A 785 19.34 -38.19 17.30
N LEU A 786 18.12 -38.04 16.79
CA LEU A 786 17.34 -39.16 16.26
C LEU A 786 18.02 -39.84 15.06
N LEU A 787 18.77 -39.08 14.25
CA LEU A 787 19.61 -39.60 13.16
C LEU A 787 20.73 -40.52 13.69
N HIS A 788 21.34 -40.17 14.82
CA HIS A 788 22.48 -40.88 15.42
C HIS A 788 22.04 -41.98 16.39
N HIS A 789 22.29 -43.24 16.05
CA HIS A 789 21.81 -44.40 16.83
C HIS A 789 22.17 -44.34 18.32
N GLU A 790 23.38 -43.90 18.65
CA GLU A 790 23.92 -43.81 20.02
C GLU A 790 23.23 -42.74 20.88
N LEU A 791 22.73 -41.67 20.26
CA LEU A 791 22.19 -40.48 20.95
C LEU A 791 20.66 -40.47 21.03
N ARG A 792 19.98 -41.52 20.55
CA ARG A 792 18.50 -41.57 20.50
C ARG A 792 17.86 -41.54 21.90
N SER A 793 18.54 -42.08 22.91
CA SER A 793 18.12 -42.02 24.32
C SER A 793 18.08 -40.59 24.88
N GLU A 794 18.85 -39.66 24.30
CA GLU A 794 18.93 -38.27 24.73
C GLU A 794 17.88 -37.34 24.08
N VAL A 795 17.02 -37.84 23.19
CA VAL A 795 15.95 -37.05 22.55
C VAL A 795 14.99 -36.56 23.62
N LYS A 796 14.79 -35.23 23.74
CA LYS A 796 13.95 -34.63 24.80
C LYS A 796 12.54 -34.32 24.32
N ASP A 797 12.38 -33.85 23.08
CA ASP A 797 11.08 -33.49 22.49
C ASP A 797 10.06 -34.65 22.58
N PRO A 798 8.86 -34.45 23.19
CA PRO A 798 7.88 -35.52 23.41
C PRO A 798 7.29 -36.15 22.14
N PHE A 799 7.33 -35.44 21.01
CA PHE A 799 6.92 -36.00 19.72
C PHE A 799 8.04 -36.87 19.15
N PHE A 800 9.29 -36.38 19.10
CA PHE A 800 10.42 -37.16 18.56
C PHE A 800 10.77 -38.40 19.39
N LYS A 801 10.56 -38.39 20.72
CA LYS A 801 10.73 -39.58 21.57
C LYS A 801 9.97 -40.82 21.05
N ARG A 802 8.80 -40.61 20.43
CA ARG A 802 7.94 -41.69 19.91
C ARG A 802 8.43 -42.31 18.59
N TRP A 803 9.46 -41.71 18.00
CA TRP A 803 10.12 -42.19 16.78
C TRP A 803 11.48 -42.83 17.07
N VAL A 804 11.94 -42.85 18.33
CA VAL A 804 13.24 -43.43 18.73
C VAL A 804 13.40 -44.88 18.28
N GLU A 805 12.37 -45.71 18.51
CA GLU A 805 12.36 -47.12 18.10
C GLU A 805 12.29 -47.30 16.58
N LYS A 806 11.47 -46.47 15.90
CA LYS A 806 11.23 -46.56 14.44
C LYS A 806 12.33 -45.88 13.61
N GLY A 807 13.17 -45.07 14.24
CA GLY A 807 14.27 -44.33 13.63
C GLY A 807 13.85 -43.13 12.77
N PHE A 808 14.87 -42.38 12.34
CA PHE A 808 14.73 -41.16 11.53
C PHE A 808 14.02 -41.39 10.17
N ALA A 809 14.25 -42.54 9.52
CA ALA A 809 13.63 -42.86 8.24
C ALA A 809 12.09 -42.96 8.34
N ALA A 810 11.57 -43.55 9.43
CA ALA A 810 10.12 -43.62 9.65
C ALA A 810 9.50 -42.24 9.90
N LEU A 811 10.22 -41.35 10.60
CA LEU A 811 9.79 -39.96 10.80
C LEU A 811 9.78 -39.18 9.48
N LYS A 812 10.77 -39.40 8.59
CA LYS A 812 10.80 -38.80 7.25
C LYS A 812 9.63 -39.28 6.38
N ASN A 813 9.35 -40.58 6.39
CA ASN A 813 8.18 -41.14 5.69
C ASN A 813 6.86 -40.56 6.22
N TYR A 814 6.73 -40.38 7.55
CA TYR A 814 5.60 -39.67 8.14
C TYR A 814 5.49 -38.22 7.65
N ALA A 815 6.59 -37.45 7.70
CA ALA A 815 6.59 -36.06 7.27
C ALA A 815 6.11 -35.91 5.81
N MET A 816 6.61 -36.78 4.93
CA MET A 816 6.25 -36.81 3.50
C MET A 816 4.80 -37.25 3.22
N ALA A 817 4.25 -38.15 4.04
CA ALA A 817 2.88 -38.68 3.90
C ALA A 817 1.82 -37.78 4.56
N ALA A 818 2.17 -37.09 5.65
CA ALA A 818 1.33 -36.06 6.27
C ALA A 818 1.48 -34.68 5.59
N GLU A 819 2.48 -34.53 4.70
CA GLU A 819 2.92 -33.26 4.09
C GLU A 819 3.20 -32.16 5.13
N ASP A 820 3.85 -32.53 6.24
CA ASP A 820 4.28 -31.58 7.26
C ASP A 820 5.52 -30.82 6.77
N LYS A 821 5.28 -29.78 5.95
CA LYS A 821 6.33 -28.91 5.38
C LYS A 821 7.24 -28.29 6.45
N GLN A 822 6.74 -28.08 7.67
CA GLN A 822 7.55 -27.53 8.78
C GLN A 822 8.53 -28.56 9.34
N LEU A 823 8.12 -29.83 9.41
CA LEU A 823 8.98 -30.95 9.75
C LEU A 823 9.93 -31.31 8.60
N GLU A 824 9.46 -31.35 7.35
CA GLU A 824 10.28 -31.57 6.14
C GLU A 824 11.44 -30.57 6.06
N MET A 825 11.20 -29.26 6.29
CA MET A 825 12.27 -28.26 6.33
C MET A 825 13.31 -28.54 7.43
N LYS A 826 12.88 -29.02 8.61
CA LYS A 826 13.81 -29.35 9.71
C LYS A 826 14.62 -30.61 9.41
N ILE A 827 14.00 -31.59 8.76
CA ILE A 827 14.69 -32.78 8.22
C ILE A 827 15.73 -32.34 7.19
N ALA A 828 15.39 -31.48 6.23
CA ALA A 828 16.33 -30.96 5.23
C ALA A 828 17.52 -30.21 5.86
N ILE A 829 17.31 -29.40 6.92
CA ILE A 829 18.39 -28.77 7.68
C ILE A 829 19.34 -29.84 8.27
N VAL A 830 18.80 -30.86 8.94
CA VAL A 830 19.60 -31.93 9.57
C VAL A 830 20.35 -32.77 8.51
N GLU A 831 19.70 -33.11 7.40
CA GLU A 831 20.32 -33.88 6.30
C GLU A 831 21.42 -33.12 5.57
N LYS A 832 21.30 -31.78 5.47
CA LYS A 832 22.28 -30.88 4.83
C LYS A 832 23.52 -30.63 5.69
N TYR A 833 23.35 -30.37 6.99
CA TYR A 833 24.46 -29.96 7.87
C TYR A 833 25.03 -31.10 8.74
N ARG A 834 24.29 -32.20 8.90
CA ARG A 834 24.70 -33.43 9.61
C ARG A 834 25.45 -33.15 10.91
N ASP A 835 26.71 -33.56 11.01
CA ASP A 835 27.53 -33.54 12.22
C ASP A 835 27.82 -32.13 12.74
N ARG A 836 27.62 -31.10 11.91
CA ARG A 836 27.78 -29.69 12.30
C ARG A 836 26.59 -29.14 13.07
N ILE A 837 25.44 -29.82 13.10
CA ILE A 837 24.22 -29.31 13.76
C ILE A 837 24.44 -28.89 15.24
N PRO A 838 25.12 -29.67 16.10
CA PRO A 838 25.34 -29.26 17.50
C PRO A 838 26.18 -27.99 17.63
N GLU A 839 27.23 -27.86 16.81
CA GLU A 839 28.09 -26.67 16.74
C GLU A 839 27.28 -25.44 16.30
N LEU A 840 26.54 -25.56 15.19
CA LEU A 840 25.75 -24.48 14.60
C LEU A 840 24.62 -24.04 15.54
N VAL A 841 23.88 -24.98 16.15
CA VAL A 841 22.82 -24.65 17.13
C VAL A 841 23.41 -23.91 18.33
N LYS A 842 24.57 -24.34 18.84
CA LYS A 842 25.27 -23.68 19.95
C LYS A 842 25.77 -22.29 19.55
N LYS A 843 26.28 -22.11 18.33
CA LYS A 843 26.76 -20.81 17.81
C LYS A 843 25.62 -19.82 17.61
N ILE A 844 24.55 -20.23 16.92
CA ILE A 844 23.32 -19.44 16.73
C ILE A 844 22.72 -19.03 18.07
N SER A 845 22.66 -19.94 19.04
CA SER A 845 22.10 -19.64 20.38
C SER A 845 22.97 -18.65 21.18
N ARG A 846 24.30 -18.66 21.00
CA ARG A 846 25.24 -17.71 21.63
C ARG A 846 25.20 -16.32 21.00
N CYS A 847 25.02 -16.24 19.68
CA CYS A 847 24.93 -14.99 18.95
C CYS A 847 23.53 -14.36 19.00
N HIS A 848 22.54 -15.07 19.57
CA HIS A 848 21.17 -14.58 19.68
C HIS A 848 20.99 -13.61 20.84
N ILE A 849 20.45 -12.43 20.53
CA ILE A 849 20.16 -11.37 21.50
C ILE A 849 18.77 -10.77 21.27
N THR A 850 18.39 -9.81 22.13
CA THR A 850 17.19 -8.98 21.99
C THR A 850 17.30 -8.07 20.75
N SER A 851 16.16 -7.62 20.22
CA SER A 851 16.09 -6.98 18.90
C SER A 851 16.74 -5.59 18.80
N LEU A 852 17.04 -4.94 19.93
CA LEU A 852 17.54 -3.55 19.95
C LEU A 852 19.03 -3.43 19.62
N ASP A 853 19.85 -4.40 20.03
CA ASP A 853 21.31 -4.38 19.86
C ASP A 853 21.81 -5.30 18.72
N ALA A 854 20.89 -5.82 17.90
CA ALA A 854 21.17 -6.80 16.85
C ALA A 854 21.68 -6.14 15.56
N ASP A 855 22.70 -6.76 14.95
CA ASP A 855 23.18 -6.39 13.62
C ASP A 855 22.18 -6.87 12.56
N TYR A 856 21.65 -8.08 12.74
CA TYR A 856 20.67 -8.69 11.83
C TYR A 856 19.43 -9.22 12.54
N ILE A 857 18.24 -8.87 12.04
CA ILE A 857 16.97 -9.47 12.43
C ILE A 857 16.58 -10.48 11.36
N LEU A 858 16.43 -11.76 11.71
CA LEU A 858 16.19 -12.85 10.77
C LEU A 858 14.79 -13.44 10.99
N GLY A 859 14.01 -13.65 9.93
CA GLY A 859 12.74 -14.35 10.06
C GLY A 859 11.97 -14.52 8.76
N THR A 860 10.89 -15.29 8.83
CA THR A 860 9.97 -15.43 7.71
C THR A 860 9.04 -14.23 7.61
N ILE A 861 8.60 -13.91 6.40
CA ILE A 861 7.72 -12.77 6.11
C ILE A 861 6.38 -12.90 6.88
N HIS A 862 5.87 -14.12 7.05
CA HIS A 862 4.70 -14.42 7.89
C HIS A 862 4.85 -13.97 9.35
N LYS A 863 6.07 -14.00 9.92
CA LYS A 863 6.38 -13.49 11.27
C LYS A 863 6.65 -11.99 11.29
N ALA A 864 7.14 -11.43 10.18
CA ALA A 864 7.41 -10.00 10.02
C ALA A 864 6.17 -9.17 9.66
N LYS A 865 5.05 -9.79 9.27
CA LYS A 865 3.79 -9.09 9.01
C LYS A 865 3.31 -8.36 10.27
N GLY A 866 2.94 -7.08 10.11
CA GLY A 866 2.64 -6.17 11.22
C GLY A 866 3.86 -5.48 11.83
N MET A 867 5.09 -5.92 11.52
CA MET A 867 6.33 -5.24 11.89
C MET A 867 6.79 -4.29 10.78
N GLU A 868 7.80 -3.45 11.06
CA GLU A 868 8.41 -2.50 10.13
C GLU A 868 9.89 -2.29 10.49
N PHE A 869 10.78 -2.11 9.51
CA PHE A 869 12.24 -2.01 9.74
C PHE A 869 12.88 -0.89 8.91
N ASN A 870 13.94 -0.26 9.42
CA ASN A 870 14.66 0.79 8.68
C ASN A 870 15.27 0.25 7.37
N THR A 871 15.98 -0.88 7.47
CA THR A 871 16.63 -1.56 6.35
C THR A 871 16.10 -2.99 6.27
N VAL A 872 15.63 -3.40 5.08
CA VAL A 872 15.14 -4.78 4.83
C VAL A 872 15.95 -5.42 3.71
N ARG A 873 16.43 -6.64 3.94
CA ARG A 873 17.00 -7.52 2.91
C ARG A 873 15.98 -8.62 2.58
N VAL A 874 15.44 -8.61 1.37
CA VAL A 874 14.51 -9.67 0.91
C VAL A 874 15.35 -10.82 0.33
N ALA A 875 15.19 -12.03 0.86
CA ALA A 875 16.00 -13.18 0.46
C ALA A 875 15.70 -13.64 -0.99
N GLY A 876 16.61 -14.44 -1.55
CA GLY A 876 16.47 -14.99 -2.92
C GLY A 876 15.58 -16.24 -3.03
N ASP A 877 15.00 -16.73 -1.93
CA ASP A 877 14.30 -18.02 -1.84
C ASP A 877 12.90 -18.04 -2.48
N PHE A 878 12.51 -16.93 -3.09
CA PHE A 878 11.41 -16.78 -4.03
C PHE A 878 11.74 -17.31 -5.44
N ALA A 879 13.02 -17.30 -5.84
CA ALA A 879 13.45 -17.59 -7.21
C ALA A 879 13.22 -19.04 -7.64
N SER A 880 13.18 -20.01 -6.73
CA SER A 880 12.85 -21.41 -7.10
C SER A 880 11.35 -21.61 -7.42
N GLY A 881 10.47 -20.70 -7.00
CA GLY A 881 9.04 -20.72 -7.33
C GLY A 881 8.69 -19.88 -8.56
N MET A 882 9.35 -18.72 -8.73
CA MET A 882 9.05 -17.76 -9.80
C MET A 882 10.11 -17.69 -10.92
N GLY A 883 11.35 -18.08 -10.65
CA GLY A 883 12.48 -17.94 -11.58
C GLY A 883 12.47 -18.91 -12.75
N THR A 884 11.86 -20.08 -12.61
CA THR A 884 11.65 -21.04 -13.72
C THR A 884 10.81 -20.41 -14.85
N PHE A 885 9.89 -19.50 -14.50
CA PHE A 885 9.05 -18.77 -15.46
C PHE A 885 9.76 -17.56 -16.07
N LEU A 886 10.70 -16.94 -15.36
CA LEU A 886 11.51 -15.82 -15.87
C LEU A 886 12.62 -16.30 -16.83
N ALA A 887 13.19 -17.48 -16.60
CA ALA A 887 14.30 -18.01 -17.38
C ALA A 887 13.91 -18.44 -18.81
N GLN A 888 12.64 -18.85 -19.04
CA GLN A 888 12.19 -19.36 -20.35
C GLN A 888 12.02 -18.27 -21.43
N HIS A 889 12.01 -16.98 -21.06
CA HIS A 889 11.75 -15.86 -21.99
C HIS A 889 12.82 -14.76 -21.96
N ALA A 890 14.05 -15.09 -21.54
CA ALA A 890 15.14 -14.12 -21.42
C ALA A 890 15.81 -13.71 -22.75
N PHE A 891 15.60 -14.46 -23.85
CA PHE A 891 16.42 -14.34 -25.07
C PHE A 891 15.70 -13.83 -26.33
N GLU A 892 14.37 -13.72 -26.34
CA GLU A 892 13.65 -13.01 -27.41
C GLU A 892 12.58 -12.08 -26.81
N THR A 893 12.58 -10.83 -27.28
CA THR A 893 11.50 -9.83 -27.18
C THR A 893 10.66 -9.80 -25.88
N ILE A 894 11.17 -9.10 -24.83
CA ILE A 894 10.45 -8.67 -23.60
C ILE A 894 9.68 -9.79 -22.88
N PRO A 895 10.08 -10.22 -21.66
CA PRO A 895 9.49 -11.40 -21.03
C PRO A 895 7.96 -11.33 -20.91
N ALA A 896 7.26 -12.08 -21.75
CA ALA A 896 5.85 -12.39 -21.59
C ALA A 896 5.72 -13.45 -20.48
N VAL A 897 5.97 -13.04 -19.23
CA VAL A 897 5.70 -13.90 -18.07
C VAL A 897 4.20 -14.12 -18.02
N ASP A 898 3.81 -15.38 -18.10
CA ASP A 898 2.45 -15.83 -17.80
C ASP A 898 2.22 -15.71 -16.28
N THR A 899 2.01 -14.48 -15.82
CA THR A 899 1.87 -14.12 -14.39
C THR A 899 0.70 -14.82 -13.73
N GLY A 900 -0.29 -15.27 -14.50
CA GLY A 900 -1.43 -16.06 -14.05
C GLY A 900 -1.10 -17.48 -13.59
N LYS A 901 0.11 -18.00 -13.87
CA LYS A 901 0.57 -19.31 -13.37
C LYS A 901 1.19 -19.27 -11.97
N VAL A 902 1.58 -18.09 -11.48
CA VAL A 902 2.11 -17.92 -10.12
C VAL A 902 0.95 -17.65 -9.16
N PRO A 903 0.79 -18.42 -8.07
CA PRO A 903 -0.29 -18.19 -7.10
C PRO A 903 -0.24 -16.77 -6.52
N ASP A 904 -1.42 -16.17 -6.39
CA ASP A 904 -1.58 -14.75 -6.03
C ASP A 904 -0.99 -14.40 -4.64
N ASP A 905 -0.96 -15.39 -3.74
CA ASP A 905 -0.30 -15.39 -2.43
C ASP A 905 1.22 -15.13 -2.51
N GLU A 906 1.92 -15.62 -3.54
CA GLU A 906 3.38 -15.43 -3.67
C GLU A 906 3.73 -13.98 -4.00
N TRP A 907 2.91 -13.35 -4.86
CA TRP A 907 3.01 -11.91 -5.15
C TRP A 907 2.66 -11.07 -3.92
N ASN A 908 1.63 -11.47 -3.15
CA ASN A 908 1.29 -10.82 -1.88
C ASN A 908 2.44 -10.95 -0.87
N LEU A 909 3.07 -12.11 -0.78
CA LEU A 909 4.20 -12.34 0.14
C LEU A 909 5.42 -11.47 -0.22
N LEU A 910 5.73 -11.34 -1.51
CA LEU A 910 6.79 -10.44 -2.00
C LEU A 910 6.46 -8.97 -1.73
N TYR A 911 5.22 -8.55 -1.99
CA TYR A 911 4.73 -7.19 -1.69
C TYR A 911 4.79 -6.88 -0.19
N VAL A 912 4.36 -7.81 0.68
CA VAL A 912 4.48 -7.68 2.14
C VAL A 912 5.94 -7.50 2.54
N ALA A 913 6.86 -8.32 2.01
CA ALA A 913 8.29 -8.27 2.34
C ALA A 913 8.92 -6.91 2.01
N ILE A 914 8.73 -6.43 0.79
CA ILE A 914 9.27 -5.15 0.30
C ILE A 914 8.71 -3.98 1.10
N THR A 915 7.39 -3.98 1.33
CA THR A 915 6.71 -2.91 2.08
C THR A 915 6.99 -2.90 3.58
N ARG A 916 7.82 -3.81 4.12
CA ARG A 916 8.32 -3.70 5.51
C ARG A 916 9.42 -2.65 5.67
N ALA A 917 10.11 -2.27 4.59
CA ALA A 917 11.18 -1.28 4.61
C ALA A 917 10.65 0.13 4.90
N LYS A 918 11.42 0.93 5.63
CA LYS A 918 11.19 2.38 5.81
C LYS A 918 12.14 3.23 4.98
N LYS A 919 13.43 2.90 5.03
CA LYS A 919 14.50 3.71 4.41
C LYS A 919 15.21 2.97 3.28
N CYS A 920 15.75 1.77 3.53
CA CYS A 920 16.55 1.03 2.57
C CYS A 920 15.97 -0.36 2.29
N LEU A 921 15.90 -0.73 1.01
CA LEU A 921 15.51 -2.05 0.53
C LEU A 921 16.69 -2.68 -0.23
N ILE A 922 17.29 -3.72 0.35
CA ILE A 922 18.23 -4.59 -0.35
C ILE A 922 17.40 -5.67 -1.05
N MET A 923 17.34 -5.62 -2.39
CA MET A 923 16.52 -6.51 -3.19
C MET A 923 17.31 -7.71 -3.76
N PRO A 924 16.64 -8.86 -3.98
CA PRO A 924 17.21 -9.99 -4.71
C PRO A 924 17.29 -9.68 -6.22
N SER A 925 18.22 -10.30 -6.93
CA SER A 925 18.47 -10.01 -8.36
C SER A 925 17.23 -10.21 -9.25
N PHE A 926 16.40 -11.22 -8.97
CA PHE A 926 15.17 -11.47 -9.75
C PHE A 926 14.18 -10.30 -9.70
N LEU A 927 14.23 -9.46 -8.65
CA LEU A 927 13.38 -8.27 -8.58
C LEU A 927 13.86 -7.19 -9.57
N SER A 928 15.16 -7.12 -9.83
CA SER A 928 15.71 -6.27 -10.91
C SER A 928 15.24 -6.76 -12.29
N ASP A 929 15.16 -8.07 -12.51
CA ASP A 929 14.63 -8.65 -13.75
C ASP A 929 13.13 -8.37 -13.91
N LEU A 930 12.37 -8.36 -12.80
CA LEU A 930 10.96 -7.97 -12.78
C LEU A 930 10.76 -6.47 -13.09
N LEU A 931 11.61 -5.60 -12.54
CA LEU A 931 11.59 -4.17 -12.85
C LEU A 931 11.97 -3.89 -14.32
N ALA A 932 12.87 -4.70 -14.90
CA ALA A 932 13.19 -4.65 -16.32
C ALA A 932 11.99 -4.97 -17.24
N MET A 933 11.04 -5.81 -16.80
CA MET A 933 9.78 -6.03 -17.53
C MET A 933 8.90 -4.75 -17.56
N ALA A 934 8.94 -3.95 -16.50
CA ALA A 934 8.30 -2.62 -16.46
C ALA A 934 9.07 -1.53 -17.23
N GLY A 935 10.13 -1.91 -17.96
CA GLY A 935 11.04 -1.02 -18.69
C GLY A 935 12.05 -0.28 -17.80
N GLU A 936 12.13 -0.60 -16.50
CA GLU A 936 13.03 0.08 -15.57
C GLU A 936 14.37 -0.62 -15.46
N HIS A 937 15.45 0.14 -15.71
CA HIS A 937 16.82 -0.36 -15.71
C HIS A 937 17.78 0.49 -14.87
N PHE A 938 17.28 1.48 -14.11
CA PHE A 938 18.07 2.40 -13.28
C PHE A 938 19.25 3.05 -14.04
N LEU A 939 18.97 3.44 -15.30
CA LEU A 939 19.90 4.13 -16.18
C LEU A 939 19.65 5.64 -16.12
N ARG A 940 20.71 6.42 -15.86
CA ARG A 940 20.70 7.90 -15.86
C ARG A 940 21.52 8.44 -17.03
N PRO A 941 21.10 9.50 -17.73
CA PRO A 941 21.88 10.05 -18.83
C PRO A 941 23.07 10.86 -18.31
N GLU A 942 24.21 10.76 -18.99
CA GLU A 942 25.37 11.61 -18.84
C GLU A 942 25.80 12.18 -20.20
N LEU A 943 26.49 13.33 -20.20
CA LEU A 943 27.00 13.93 -21.43
C LEU A 943 28.15 13.06 -21.98
N THR A 944 28.01 12.54 -23.20
CA THR A 944 29.06 11.69 -23.82
C THR A 944 30.41 12.43 -23.92
N SER A 945 30.36 13.75 -24.12
CA SER A 945 31.54 14.64 -24.12
C SER A 945 32.25 14.77 -22.77
N GLU A 946 31.64 14.31 -21.67
CA GLU A 946 32.25 14.24 -20.34
C GLU A 946 32.74 12.81 -20.03
N VAL A 947 31.97 11.80 -20.46
CA VAL A 947 32.33 10.38 -20.30
C VAL A 947 33.58 10.01 -21.10
N CYS A 948 33.72 10.51 -22.33
CA CYS A 948 34.83 10.18 -23.22
C CYS A 948 36.06 11.11 -23.08
N LYS A 949 36.22 11.82 -21.95
CA LYS A 949 37.40 12.68 -21.69
C LYS A 949 38.64 11.85 -21.33
N GLY A 950 39.34 11.34 -22.35
CA GLY A 950 40.65 10.72 -22.21
C GLY A 950 40.74 9.33 -22.83
N THR A 951 40.20 8.32 -22.13
CA THR A 951 40.31 6.90 -22.53
C THR A 951 39.00 6.36 -23.15
N PRO A 952 39.09 5.36 -24.04
CA PRO A 952 37.91 4.67 -24.55
C PRO A 952 37.22 3.88 -23.43
N VAL A 953 35.97 4.23 -23.15
CA VAL A 953 35.14 3.58 -22.12
C VAL A 953 34.44 2.36 -22.74
N THR A 954 34.60 1.18 -22.15
CA THR A 954 33.89 -0.04 -22.56
C THR A 954 32.50 -0.14 -21.91
N CYS A 955 31.61 -0.93 -22.52
CA CYS A 955 30.30 -1.22 -21.96
C CYS A 955 30.40 -1.98 -20.62
N SER A 956 29.63 -1.54 -19.61
CA SER A 956 29.52 -2.23 -18.31
C SER A 956 28.52 -3.39 -18.30
N VAL A 957 27.82 -3.64 -19.41
CA VAL A 957 26.90 -4.77 -19.53
C VAL A 957 27.69 -6.07 -19.67
N ARG A 958 27.42 -7.04 -18.78
CA ARG A 958 28.07 -8.36 -18.80
C ARG A 958 27.95 -9.01 -20.18
N GLY A 959 29.07 -9.48 -20.72
CA GLY A 959 29.18 -10.08 -22.06
C GLY A 959 29.20 -9.09 -23.23
N CYS A 960 29.11 -7.77 -23.00
CA CYS A 960 29.26 -6.76 -24.04
C CYS A 960 30.68 -6.17 -24.01
N SER A 961 31.43 -6.33 -25.10
CA SER A 961 32.77 -5.76 -25.29
C SER A 961 32.79 -4.48 -26.13
N ASP A 962 31.61 -3.96 -26.53
CA ASP A 962 31.51 -2.73 -27.33
C ASP A 962 32.03 -1.51 -26.56
N ALA A 963 32.67 -0.59 -27.28
CA ALA A 963 33.00 0.73 -26.75
C ALA A 963 31.77 1.65 -26.70
N VAL A 964 31.78 2.59 -25.77
CA VAL A 964 30.88 3.75 -25.77
C VAL A 964 31.30 4.67 -26.92
N SER A 965 30.45 4.80 -27.94
CA SER A 965 30.71 5.67 -29.09
C SER A 965 30.65 7.14 -28.71
N SER A 966 31.73 7.86 -28.99
CA SER A 966 31.86 9.33 -28.86
C SER A 966 30.95 10.13 -29.79
N GLU A 967 30.32 9.48 -30.78
CA GLU A 967 29.31 10.08 -31.66
C GLU A 967 27.95 10.29 -30.95
N SER A 968 27.73 9.62 -29.82
CA SER A 968 26.49 9.74 -29.06
C SER A 968 26.38 11.13 -28.43
N VAL A 969 25.15 11.64 -28.25
CA VAL A 969 24.94 12.92 -27.56
C VAL A 969 24.92 12.71 -26.05
N LEU A 970 24.26 11.63 -25.63
CA LEU A 970 24.18 11.19 -24.23
C LEU A 970 24.62 9.73 -24.13
N THR A 971 25.33 9.41 -23.05
CA THR A 971 25.68 8.04 -22.68
C THR A 971 24.90 7.67 -21.43
N MET A 972 24.29 6.49 -21.39
CA MET A 972 23.60 6.04 -20.19
C MET A 972 24.58 5.47 -19.17
N LYS A 973 24.51 5.95 -17.93
CA LYS A 973 25.23 5.45 -16.75
C LYS A 973 24.28 4.60 -15.92
N LYS A 974 24.69 3.39 -15.56
CA LYS A 974 23.95 2.48 -14.69
C LYS A 974 24.27 2.78 -13.23
N ALA A 975 23.24 2.95 -12.39
CA ALA A 975 23.42 3.11 -10.96
C ALA A 975 24.01 1.83 -10.33
N PRO A 976 24.84 1.92 -9.28
CA PRO A 976 25.38 0.76 -8.58
C PRO A 976 24.29 0.04 -7.77
N PHE A 977 24.35 -1.29 -7.71
CA PHE A 977 23.48 -2.12 -6.85
C PHE A 977 24.27 -3.16 -6.06
N ILE A 978 23.77 -3.46 -4.86
CA ILE A 978 24.17 -4.61 -4.04
C ILE A 978 22.92 -5.45 -3.82
N TYR A 979 22.85 -6.62 -4.45
CA TYR A 979 21.71 -7.52 -4.30
C TYR A 979 21.82 -8.36 -3.02
N SER A 980 20.69 -8.93 -2.56
CA SER A 980 20.60 -9.68 -1.30
C SER A 980 21.57 -10.86 -1.15
N ASN A 981 22.03 -11.44 -2.25
CA ASN A 981 23.04 -12.51 -2.28
C ASN A 981 24.49 -12.00 -2.21
N GLY A 982 24.70 -10.70 -2.01
CA GLY A 982 26.01 -10.05 -2.01
C GLY A 982 26.59 -9.78 -3.39
N THR A 983 25.93 -10.17 -4.48
CA THR A 983 26.41 -9.83 -5.82
C THR A 983 26.30 -8.33 -6.06
N LYS A 984 27.40 -7.76 -6.55
CA LYS A 984 27.49 -6.33 -6.87
C LYS A 984 27.28 -6.13 -8.36
N ASP A 985 26.49 -5.11 -8.67
CA ASP A 985 26.31 -4.56 -10.00
C ASP A 985 27.03 -3.20 -9.98
N PRO A 986 28.29 -3.11 -10.42
CA PRO A 986 29.07 -1.89 -10.29
C PRO A 986 28.49 -0.78 -11.17
N GLU A 987 28.72 0.47 -10.74
CA GLU A 987 28.45 1.63 -11.59
C GLU A 987 29.26 1.54 -12.89
N GLY A 988 28.65 1.90 -14.02
CA GLY A 988 29.35 1.91 -15.31
C GLY A 988 28.51 2.42 -16.46
N PHE A 989 29.14 2.63 -17.61
CA PHE A 989 28.51 3.21 -18.80
C PHE A 989 28.03 2.15 -19.79
N VAL A 990 26.93 2.41 -20.47
CA VAL A 990 26.27 1.47 -21.38
C VAL A 990 26.47 1.89 -22.83
N CYS A 991 26.90 0.97 -23.70
CA CYS A 991 27.09 1.24 -25.13
C CYS A 991 25.76 1.55 -25.85
N ARG A 992 25.87 2.04 -27.09
CA ARG A 992 24.73 2.39 -27.96
C ARG A 992 23.73 1.23 -28.13
N ILE A 993 24.22 0.04 -28.41
CA ILE A 993 23.39 -1.15 -28.70
C ILE A 993 22.65 -1.60 -27.43
N CYS A 994 23.38 -1.75 -26.33
CA CYS A 994 22.80 -2.14 -25.03
C CYS A 994 21.81 -1.11 -24.48
N THR A 995 22.00 0.18 -24.78
CA THR A 995 21.07 1.27 -24.44
C THR A 995 19.75 1.10 -25.20
N LYS A 996 19.81 0.88 -26.53
CA LYS A 996 18.62 0.66 -27.38
C LYS A 996 17.81 -0.56 -26.92
N GLN A 997 18.47 -1.67 -26.60
CA GLN A 997 17.80 -2.90 -26.14
C GLN A 997 17.02 -2.74 -24.82
N ARG A 998 17.44 -1.80 -23.96
CA ARG A 998 16.88 -1.55 -22.63
C ARG A 998 15.82 -0.45 -22.65
N LEU A 999 16.19 0.73 -23.15
CA LEU A 999 15.33 1.91 -23.14
C LEU A 999 14.36 2.01 -24.34
N GLY A 1000 14.48 1.12 -25.33
CA GLY A 1000 13.58 1.08 -26.47
C GLY A 1000 13.50 2.43 -27.23
N PRO A 1001 12.30 2.96 -27.51
CA PRO A 1001 12.12 4.27 -28.14
C PRO A 1001 12.81 5.44 -27.44
N LEU A 1002 13.03 5.39 -26.11
CA LEU A 1002 13.70 6.46 -25.37
C LEU A 1002 15.19 6.57 -25.74
N ALA A 1003 15.83 5.50 -26.18
CA ALA A 1003 17.22 5.51 -26.63
C ALA A 1003 17.45 6.47 -27.82
N TRP A 1004 16.44 6.75 -28.65
CA TRP A 1004 16.59 7.66 -29.79
C TRP A 1004 16.93 9.10 -29.38
N LEU A 1005 16.56 9.50 -28.15
CA LEU A 1005 16.93 10.79 -27.57
C LEU A 1005 18.45 10.92 -27.28
N THR A 1006 19.19 9.82 -27.18
CA THR A 1006 20.63 9.83 -26.85
C THR A 1006 21.54 9.78 -28.09
N MET A 1007 20.98 9.49 -29.26
CA MET A 1007 21.72 9.25 -30.52
C MET A 1007 21.99 10.54 -31.33
N PRO A 1008 22.99 10.55 -32.24
CA PRO A 1008 23.31 11.71 -33.10
C PRO A 1008 22.28 11.98 -34.21
N ARG A 1009 22.30 13.21 -34.74
CA ARG A 1009 21.32 13.78 -35.68
C ARG A 1009 21.21 13.05 -37.02
N ASN A 1010 22.32 12.56 -37.57
CA ASN A 1010 22.41 12.00 -38.94
C ASN A 1010 22.23 10.47 -39.00
N PHE A 1011 21.66 9.85 -37.97
CA PHE A 1011 21.53 8.39 -37.87
C PHE A 1011 20.32 7.88 -38.68
N SER A 1012 20.54 7.10 -39.74
CA SER A 1012 19.48 6.44 -40.52
C SER A 1012 19.14 5.05 -39.98
N GLU A 1013 17.95 4.54 -40.30
CA GLU A 1013 17.52 3.20 -39.89
C GLU A 1013 18.36 2.07 -40.51
N ASP A 1014 19.07 2.33 -41.62
CA ASP A 1014 19.93 1.33 -42.30
C ASP A 1014 21.26 1.09 -41.58
N GLN A 1015 21.75 2.04 -40.76
CA GLN A 1015 22.97 1.87 -39.95
C GLN A 1015 22.76 0.98 -38.70
N MET A 1016 21.67 0.21 -38.70
CA MET A 1016 21.09 -0.39 -37.50
C MET A 1016 21.05 -1.94 -37.56
N LEU A 1017 21.71 -2.54 -38.55
CA LEU A 1017 21.97 -3.98 -38.59
C LEU A 1017 22.79 -4.40 -37.36
N ILE A 1018 22.16 -5.13 -36.45
CA ILE A 1018 22.86 -5.90 -35.42
C ILE A 1018 23.71 -6.94 -36.17
N PRO A 1019 25.03 -7.01 -35.98
CA PRO A 1019 25.85 -8.03 -36.64
C PRO A 1019 25.33 -9.42 -36.25
N ALA A 1020 24.95 -10.25 -37.23
CA ALA A 1020 24.48 -11.62 -36.96
C ALA A 1020 25.49 -12.43 -36.12
N ASN A 1021 26.78 -12.12 -36.30
CA ASN A 1021 27.91 -12.66 -35.55
C ASN A 1021 27.85 -12.43 -34.03
N LEU A 1022 27.10 -11.42 -33.55
CA LEU A 1022 26.89 -11.16 -32.11
C LEU A 1022 25.81 -12.07 -31.52
N VAL A 1023 24.79 -12.43 -32.31
CA VAL A 1023 23.80 -13.44 -31.93
C VAL A 1023 24.46 -14.83 -31.91
N GLN A 1024 25.25 -15.15 -32.95
CA GLN A 1024 25.98 -16.42 -33.03
C GLN A 1024 27.10 -16.59 -32.00
N ARG A 1025 27.82 -15.52 -31.61
CA ARG A 1025 28.83 -15.64 -30.54
C ARG A 1025 28.21 -15.98 -29.19
N PHE A 1026 27.06 -15.39 -28.85
CA PHE A 1026 26.32 -15.77 -27.65
C PHE A 1026 25.69 -17.17 -27.73
N GLN A 1027 25.38 -17.69 -28.92
CA GLN A 1027 24.96 -19.09 -29.11
C GLN A 1027 26.13 -20.08 -28.98
N ASN A 1028 27.35 -19.69 -29.35
CA ASN A 1028 28.52 -20.56 -29.24
C ASN A 1028 29.17 -20.56 -27.83
N GLU A 1029 28.92 -19.54 -27.00
CA GLU A 1029 29.26 -19.55 -25.57
C GLU A 1029 28.21 -20.29 -24.69
N GLN A 1030 27.21 -20.94 -25.32
CA GLN A 1030 26.19 -21.77 -24.66
C GLN A 1030 26.47 -23.29 -24.75
N ALA A 1031 27.61 -23.69 -25.33
CA ALA A 1031 28.04 -25.09 -25.50
C ALA A 1031 29.03 -25.54 -24.42
#